data_AF-A0A6A6LJ66-F1
#
_entry.id   AF-A0A6A6LJ66-F1
#
_cell.length_a   1.000
_cell.length_b   1.000
_cell.length_c   1.000
_cell.angle_alpha   90.00
_cell.angle_beta   90.00
_cell.angle_gamma   90.00
#
_symmetry.space_group_name_H-M   'P 1'
#
loop_
_entity.id
_entity.type
_entity.pdbx_description
1 polymer ?
#
loop_
_entity_poly.entity_id
_entity_poly.type
_entity_poly.pdbx_seq_one_letter_code
_entity_poly.pdbx_strand_id
1 'polypeptide(L)'
;MAKNEECCSTQLIDGDGAFNATGIEQFIKEVRLGECGLSYAVVSIMGPQSSGKSTLLNHLFGTNFREMDAFKGRSQTTKGIWLARCAGIEPCTLVMDLEGTDGRERGEDDTAFEKQSALFALAVSDIVLINMWCHDIGREQAANKPLLKTVFQVMMRLFSPRKTTLMFVIRDKTRTPLENLEPVLREDIQKIWDAVPKPEAHKETPLSEFFNVEVVALSSYEEKEEQFKEQVANLRQRFFHSIAPGGLAGDRRGVVPASGFSFSAQQIWKVIKENKDLDLPAHKVMVATVRCEEIAKEKFANFSANEEWRQIEDSVQSSPVSGFGKKLSSTLNACLLEYDEEAIYFDEGVRSAKRKQLEEKLLQLVQPAYQSMLGHIRSGALEKFKEAFDKALNAGEGFSSAARTCTQSYMALFDEGCADAVIEQANWDSSKVRDKLRRDIDTHVASVRAVKLSELTSSFEAKLNEALSGPVEALLDGANSETWPAIRKLLQRETESAVAGLSSALAGFEMDEQTRDKTLTSLENYARGVVEAKAKEEAGRVLIRMKDRFSMLFSHDSDSMPRVWTGKEDIRGITKTARSASLKLLSVMVAIRLDDEVDNIESTLSSALMDTKSNAAVTERSITTYDPLASSAWDEIPSSRTLITPVQCKSLWRQFKTETEYSVTQAISAQEANKRNNNWLPPPWAIVALIVLGFNEFMTLLRNPLYLGFIFVAFLLVKALWVQLDISGEFSNGALPGLISLSTKLLPTVMNLIKRLAEEGQIPATNVPQRNPALAAKTYRNGNGTTSDMSTASSGWKRVLDSGNENSVDLFSFEIDSWLLVQSSVGNFHISLADTSPTSASQYFISTDGVLNARARVLGGGSSINAGFYTRASTRFIKKVGWDENLVNESYPWIEKQIVHRPKVAPWQVALRNSLLDVGVSPFNGFTYDHIYGTKFGGTIFDQFGRRHTAAELLASGNPQKLTVLIHATVQKVLFDTSGLADNPMNAIFVPSKRPVQQSLIQTVGITKLGVYIEASSGFGQSKESIHCHHGIMSAEIGQLSTIPPKQRTPEAIQAYIKRKKDLPHEAFKGGFILEKLANPISTGQLSLINTNVNDNPSVTFNYFNHQKDLQRCVSGIRMATKIVQSEYFTNVTQCDNQTVEKILNMSVMSNVNLIPKQPNDTKSLEQFCKDTVITIWHYHGGCHVGKVVTPDYKVIGVQRLRIVDGSTFDESPGTNPQATVLMMGRYMGLKILRDRLGKEDGV
;
A
#
# COMPACT_ATOMS: atom_id res chain seq x y z
N MET A 1 15.82 45.57 58.14
CA MET A 1 15.61 44.43 59.05
C MET A 1 15.90 43.17 58.25
N ALA A 2 16.88 42.37 58.65
CA ALA A 2 17.04 41.04 58.08
C ALA A 2 15.88 40.16 58.60
N LYS A 3 15.39 39.21 57.79
CA LYS A 3 14.67 38.06 58.35
C LYS A 3 15.71 37.22 59.08
N ASN A 4 15.37 36.72 60.27
CA ASN A 4 16.13 35.62 60.85
C ASN A 4 16.02 34.43 59.89
N GLU A 5 17.14 33.76 59.60
CA GLU A 5 17.09 32.45 58.95
C GLU A 5 16.55 31.45 59.98
N GLU A 6 15.26 31.12 59.88
CA GLU A 6 14.67 30.08 60.72
C GLU A 6 15.33 28.74 60.39
N CYS A 7 15.79 28.03 61.43
CA CYS A 7 16.48 26.75 61.28
C CYS A 7 15.53 25.68 60.71
N CYS A 8 15.54 25.52 59.38
CA CYS A 8 14.85 24.41 58.72
C CYS A 8 15.50 23.08 59.14
N SER A 9 14.68 22.19 59.68
CA SER A 9 15.04 20.84 60.08
C SER A 9 13.90 19.87 59.73
N THR A 10 14.24 18.63 59.39
CA THR A 10 13.31 17.62 58.89
C THR A 10 13.66 16.24 59.45
N GLN A 11 12.66 15.39 59.71
CA GLN A 11 12.90 14.00 60.07
C GLN A 11 13.19 13.22 58.78
N LEU A 12 14.41 12.69 58.66
CA LEU A 12 14.87 11.96 57.47
C LEU A 12 14.42 10.50 57.51
N ILE A 13 14.54 9.87 58.67
CA ILE A 13 14.12 8.50 58.96
C ILE A 13 13.36 8.51 60.29
N ASP A 14 12.25 7.79 60.39
CA ASP A 14 11.45 7.69 61.61
C ASP A 14 11.93 6.59 62.57
N GLY A 15 11.19 6.37 63.68
CA GLY A 15 11.54 5.37 64.69
C GLY A 15 11.41 3.92 64.21
N ASP A 16 10.57 3.67 63.20
CA ASP A 16 10.30 2.36 62.58
C ASP A 16 11.18 2.13 61.33
N GLY A 17 12.06 3.09 61.04
CA GLY A 17 13.02 3.06 59.96
C GLY A 17 12.41 3.26 58.57
N ALA A 18 11.26 3.91 58.44
CA ALA A 18 10.78 4.37 57.14
C ALA A 18 11.49 5.70 56.76
N PHE A 19 11.66 5.93 55.45
CA PHE A 19 12.43 7.06 54.92
C PHE A 19 11.50 8.14 54.36
N ASN A 20 11.63 9.37 54.86
CA ASN A 20 10.75 10.48 54.55
C ASN A 20 11.13 11.19 53.24
N ALA A 21 10.88 10.52 52.10
CA ALA A 21 11.25 11.01 50.77
C ALA A 21 10.67 12.41 50.46
N THR A 22 9.40 12.64 50.79
CA THR A 22 8.72 13.94 50.61
C THR A 22 9.32 15.04 51.49
N GLY A 23 9.63 14.74 52.75
CA GLY A 23 10.23 15.70 53.68
C GLY A 23 11.65 16.12 53.32
N ILE A 24 12.46 15.23 52.73
CA ILE A 24 13.80 15.62 52.23
C ILE A 24 13.71 16.39 50.89
N GLU A 25 12.78 16.07 50.00
CA GLU A 25 12.58 16.85 48.76
C GLU A 25 12.15 18.30 49.05
N GLN A 26 11.26 18.51 50.02
CA GLN A 26 10.87 19.86 50.45
C GLN A 26 12.07 20.60 51.09
N PHE A 27 12.77 19.96 52.02
CA PHE A 27 13.97 20.51 52.65
C PHE A 27 15.04 20.94 51.62
N ILE A 28 15.29 20.12 50.59
CA ILE A 28 16.27 20.44 49.53
C ILE A 28 15.87 21.69 48.74
N LYS A 29 14.57 21.90 48.48
CA LYS A 29 14.05 23.09 47.79
C LYS A 29 14.13 24.34 48.67
N GLU A 30 13.76 24.24 49.94
CA GLU A 30 13.84 25.35 50.91
C GLU A 30 15.28 25.79 51.20
N VAL A 31 16.19 24.83 51.37
CA VAL A 31 17.63 25.08 51.60
C VAL A 31 18.38 25.49 50.33
N ARG A 32 17.77 25.29 49.14
CA ARG A 32 18.40 25.40 47.81
C ARG A 32 19.62 24.49 47.63
N LEU A 33 19.62 23.33 48.27
CA LEU A 33 20.79 22.43 48.31
C LEU A 33 21.24 22.03 46.90
N GLY A 34 20.33 21.92 45.93
CA GLY A 34 20.66 21.61 44.53
C GLY A 34 21.61 22.61 43.86
N GLU A 35 21.55 23.89 44.24
CA GLU A 35 22.42 24.96 43.70
C GLU A 35 23.89 24.82 44.17
N CYS A 36 24.14 24.05 45.24
CA CYS A 36 25.48 23.93 45.86
C CYS A 36 26.47 23.04 45.08
N GLY A 37 26.03 22.28 44.06
CA GLY A 37 26.91 21.43 43.25
C GLY A 37 27.64 20.36 44.09
N LEU A 38 28.96 20.49 44.25
CA LEU A 38 29.79 19.66 45.16
C LEU A 38 30.25 20.39 46.44
N SER A 39 29.83 21.65 46.62
CA SER A 39 30.21 22.56 47.71
C SER A 39 29.25 22.46 48.91
N TYR A 40 29.16 21.26 49.48
CA TYR A 40 28.39 21.00 50.71
C TYR A 40 29.09 19.93 51.57
N ALA A 41 28.89 19.93 52.88
CA ALA A 41 29.44 18.92 53.79
C ALA A 41 28.33 18.26 54.61
N VAL A 42 28.50 16.99 54.97
CA VAL A 42 27.56 16.27 55.85
C VAL A 42 28.24 15.84 57.13
N VAL A 43 27.69 16.27 58.27
CA VAL A 43 28.11 15.91 59.63
C VAL A 43 27.01 15.09 60.30
N SER A 44 27.37 14.07 61.05
CA SER A 44 26.43 13.34 61.93
C SER A 44 26.98 13.23 63.36
N ILE A 45 26.12 12.93 64.33
CA ILE A 45 26.53 12.63 65.71
C ILE A 45 25.99 11.28 66.17
N MET A 46 26.83 10.46 66.81
CA MET A 46 26.44 9.22 67.45
C MET A 46 27.00 9.13 68.89
N GLY A 47 26.39 8.27 69.70
CA GLY A 47 26.75 8.07 71.10
C GLY A 47 25.55 7.73 72.00
N PRO A 48 25.78 7.41 73.28
CA PRO A 48 24.76 6.88 74.18
C PRO A 48 23.51 7.75 74.33
N GLN A 49 22.39 7.14 74.76
CA GLN A 49 21.17 7.88 75.07
C GLN A 49 21.41 8.92 76.18
N SER A 50 20.75 10.08 76.05
CA SER A 50 20.87 11.23 76.97
C SER A 50 22.30 11.79 77.19
N SER A 51 23.29 11.45 76.35
CA SER A 51 24.67 11.98 76.42
C SER A 51 24.86 13.43 75.94
N GLY A 52 23.76 14.20 75.81
CA GLY A 52 23.80 15.60 75.38
C GLY A 52 24.15 15.84 73.91
N LYS A 53 23.81 14.91 73.00
CA LYS A 53 24.08 15.01 71.54
C LYS A 53 23.40 16.22 70.91
N SER A 54 22.07 16.30 70.98
CA SER A 54 21.27 17.38 70.39
C SER A 54 21.66 18.75 70.94
N THR A 55 21.92 18.84 72.26
CA THR A 55 22.49 20.02 72.94
C THR A 55 23.83 20.47 72.32
N LEU A 56 24.75 19.53 72.07
CA LEU A 56 26.02 19.85 71.42
C LEU A 56 25.80 20.34 69.99
N LEU A 57 24.92 19.71 69.20
CA LEU A 57 24.61 20.15 67.85
C LEU A 57 24.01 21.56 67.83
N ASN A 58 23.06 21.85 68.73
CA ASN A 58 22.40 23.15 68.83
C ASN A 58 23.41 24.27 69.14
N HIS A 59 24.31 24.06 70.11
CA HIS A 59 25.38 25.04 70.42
C HIS A 59 26.48 25.12 69.34
N LEU A 60 26.87 23.99 68.74
CA LEU A 60 27.96 23.94 67.75
C LEU A 60 27.54 24.50 66.39
N PHE A 61 26.35 24.14 65.91
CA PHE A 61 25.89 24.42 64.56
C PHE A 61 24.77 25.46 64.47
N GLY A 62 24.12 25.82 65.58
CA GLY A 62 22.99 26.76 65.61
C GLY A 62 21.65 26.13 65.24
N THR A 63 21.50 24.82 65.49
CA THR A 63 20.30 24.04 65.15
C THR A 63 19.22 24.11 66.23
N ASN A 64 18.03 23.56 65.93
CA ASN A 64 16.85 23.54 66.80
C ASN A 64 16.37 22.11 67.15
N PHE A 65 17.28 21.14 67.26
CA PHE A 65 16.92 19.77 67.62
C PHE A 65 16.32 19.70 69.04
N ARG A 66 15.37 18.80 69.25
CA ARG A 66 14.65 18.67 70.53
C ARG A 66 15.58 18.13 71.62
N GLU A 67 15.68 18.87 72.72
CA GLU A 67 16.48 18.47 73.88
C GLU A 67 15.64 17.82 74.99
N MET A 68 16.33 17.10 75.88
CA MET A 68 15.72 16.33 76.98
C MET A 68 15.32 17.25 78.13
N ASP A 69 14.05 17.27 78.49
CA ASP A 69 13.55 18.01 79.65
C ASP A 69 13.95 17.29 80.95
N ALA A 70 15.03 17.76 81.59
CA ALA A 70 15.57 17.18 82.82
C ALA A 70 14.54 17.08 83.96
N PHE A 71 13.56 18.00 84.03
CA PHE A 71 12.52 18.01 85.06
C PHE A 71 11.45 16.93 84.85
N LYS A 72 11.38 16.33 83.65
CA LYS A 72 10.49 15.19 83.34
C LYS A 72 11.17 13.82 83.48
N GLY A 73 12.46 13.79 83.83
CA GLY A 73 13.25 12.58 84.02
C GLY A 73 13.89 12.03 82.73
N ARG A 74 14.95 11.23 82.90
CA ARG A 74 15.73 10.69 81.79
C ARG A 74 14.90 9.73 80.92
N SER A 75 14.75 10.08 79.65
CA SER A 75 13.92 9.37 78.67
C SER A 75 14.40 9.66 77.24
N GLN A 76 14.11 8.75 76.31
CA GLN A 76 14.40 8.89 74.89
C GLN A 76 13.77 10.16 74.31
N THR A 77 14.60 11.02 73.70
CA THR A 77 14.18 12.33 73.16
C THR A 77 14.23 12.37 71.64
N THR A 78 15.39 12.16 71.02
CA THR A 78 15.53 11.97 69.57
C THR A 78 14.99 10.58 69.20
N LYS A 79 14.11 10.52 68.18
CA LYS A 79 13.62 9.27 67.58
C LYS A 79 13.89 9.27 66.08
N GLY A 80 14.42 8.18 65.56
CA GLY A 80 14.85 8.09 64.17
C GLY A 80 16.13 8.89 63.89
N ILE A 81 16.22 9.48 62.70
CA ILE A 81 17.33 10.34 62.28
C ILE A 81 16.77 11.66 61.74
N TRP A 82 17.27 12.76 62.26
CA TRP A 82 16.86 14.13 61.90
C TRP A 82 17.98 14.83 61.12
N LEU A 83 17.61 15.74 60.23
CA LEU A 83 18.52 16.50 59.36
C LEU A 83 18.23 18.00 59.48
N ALA A 84 19.26 18.84 59.59
CA ALA A 84 19.15 20.29 59.61
C ALA A 84 20.26 20.98 58.80
N ARG A 85 20.04 22.23 58.39
CA ARG A 85 21.08 23.11 57.81
C ARG A 85 21.80 23.87 58.94
N CYS A 86 23.13 23.98 58.88
CA CYS A 86 23.86 24.90 59.75
C CYS A 86 23.57 26.36 59.37
N ALA A 87 23.14 27.17 60.34
CA ALA A 87 23.09 28.62 60.17
C ALA A 87 24.51 29.20 60.26
N GLY A 88 24.90 30.05 59.32
CA GLY A 88 26.19 30.78 59.37
C GLY A 88 27.45 29.91 59.40
N ILE A 89 27.53 28.88 58.54
CA ILE A 89 28.78 28.15 58.20
C ILE A 89 28.82 27.99 56.67
N GLU A 90 29.99 28.26 56.08
CA GLU A 90 30.27 27.99 54.68
C GLU A 90 31.46 27.02 54.54
N PRO A 91 31.42 26.03 53.62
CA PRO A 91 30.33 25.73 52.66
C PRO A 91 29.05 25.22 53.35
N CYS A 92 27.98 25.04 52.55
CA CYS A 92 26.68 24.56 53.04
C CYS A 92 26.83 23.26 53.83
N THR A 93 26.68 23.33 55.15
CA THR A 93 26.89 22.19 56.04
C THR A 93 25.55 21.66 56.53
N LEU A 94 25.33 20.35 56.36
CA LEU A 94 24.17 19.61 56.82
C LEU A 94 24.54 18.80 58.05
N VAL A 95 23.65 18.75 59.03
CA VAL A 95 23.86 18.08 60.32
C VAL A 95 22.78 17.05 60.57
N MET A 96 23.18 15.85 60.97
CA MET A 96 22.29 14.74 61.34
C MET A 96 22.36 14.44 62.85
N ASP A 97 21.21 14.57 63.54
CA ASP A 97 21.05 14.05 64.92
C ASP A 97 20.49 12.62 64.85
N LEU A 98 21.18 11.67 65.47
CA LEU A 98 20.75 10.27 65.55
C LEU A 98 20.18 9.94 66.93
N GLU A 99 19.17 9.07 66.93
CA GLU A 99 18.70 8.36 68.13
C GLU A 99 19.86 7.76 68.93
N GLY A 100 19.74 7.78 70.27
CA GLY A 100 20.81 7.33 71.16
C GLY A 100 20.92 5.82 71.25
N THR A 101 22.15 5.34 71.30
CA THR A 101 22.47 3.93 71.53
C THR A 101 22.32 3.56 73.01
N ASP A 102 22.18 2.28 73.33
CA ASP A 102 22.04 1.77 74.71
C ASP A 102 20.79 2.38 75.40
N GLY A 103 19.68 2.43 74.65
CA GLY A 103 18.41 2.98 75.08
C GLY A 103 17.49 1.94 75.71
N ARG A 104 16.96 2.22 76.91
CA ARG A 104 16.04 1.33 77.65
C ARG A 104 14.76 1.02 76.85
N GLU A 105 14.35 1.93 75.98
CA GLU A 105 13.06 1.92 75.31
C GLU A 105 12.92 0.94 74.13
N ARG A 106 14.02 0.36 73.60
CA ARG A 106 13.97 -0.66 72.53
C ARG A 106 14.15 -2.12 73.02
N GLY A 107 14.68 -2.31 74.23
CA GLY A 107 14.91 -3.65 74.81
C GLY A 107 16.20 -4.33 74.33
N GLU A 108 16.65 -5.36 75.05
CA GLU A 108 17.99 -5.97 74.87
C GLU A 108 18.17 -6.69 73.53
N ASP A 109 17.10 -7.18 72.90
CA ASP A 109 17.17 -7.95 71.65
C ASP A 109 17.17 -7.09 70.36
N ASP A 110 16.47 -5.93 70.31
CA ASP A 110 16.34 -5.11 69.08
C ASP A 110 17.45 -4.05 68.93
N THR A 111 18.68 -4.53 68.86
CA THR A 111 19.85 -3.72 68.51
C THR A 111 20.00 -3.51 66.99
N ALA A 112 18.98 -3.82 66.18
CA ALA A 112 19.05 -3.73 64.72
C ALA A 112 19.06 -2.27 64.24
N PHE A 113 18.18 -1.43 64.79
CA PHE A 113 18.07 -0.03 64.38
C PHE A 113 19.35 0.78 64.68
N GLU A 114 20.00 0.55 65.83
CA GLU A 114 21.26 1.21 66.19
C GLU A 114 22.40 0.89 65.21
N LYS A 115 22.48 -0.36 64.74
CA LYS A 115 23.48 -0.80 63.75
C LYS A 115 23.19 -0.17 62.39
N GLN A 116 21.92 -0.13 61.97
CA GLN A 116 21.51 0.45 60.70
C GLN A 116 21.73 1.98 60.68
N SER A 117 21.39 2.69 61.76
CA SER A 117 21.57 4.15 61.84
C SER A 117 23.05 4.54 61.88
N ALA A 118 23.90 3.83 62.64
CA ALA A 118 25.34 4.05 62.66
C ALA A 118 26.01 3.79 61.30
N LEU A 119 25.62 2.72 60.60
CA LEU A 119 26.08 2.43 59.23
C LEU A 119 25.65 3.53 58.25
N PHE A 120 24.41 4.01 58.36
CA PHE A 120 23.88 5.08 57.52
C PHE A 120 24.62 6.41 57.74
N ALA A 121 24.91 6.76 59.00
CA ALA A 121 25.71 7.92 59.35
C ALA A 121 27.09 7.89 58.66
N LEU A 122 27.82 6.77 58.74
CA LEU A 122 29.15 6.62 58.16
C LEU A 122 29.15 6.53 56.63
N ALA A 123 28.11 5.96 56.03
CA ALA A 123 27.96 5.87 54.58
C ALA A 123 27.70 7.23 53.93
N VAL A 124 26.89 8.08 54.58
CA VAL A 124 26.47 9.38 54.04
C VAL A 124 27.44 10.50 54.44
N SER A 125 27.86 10.57 55.70
CA SER A 125 28.61 11.71 56.26
C SER A 125 30.06 11.81 55.78
N ASP A 126 30.56 13.04 55.70
CA ASP A 126 32.01 13.33 55.62
C ASP A 126 32.66 13.28 57.01
N ILE A 127 31.91 13.68 58.05
CA ILE A 127 32.38 13.80 59.44
C ILE A 127 31.36 13.12 60.37
N VAL A 128 31.82 12.26 61.27
CA VAL A 128 31.00 11.62 62.32
C VAL A 128 31.53 12.01 63.69
N LEU A 129 30.73 12.75 64.45
CA LEU A 129 30.99 13.10 65.84
C LEU A 129 30.63 11.92 66.75
N ILE A 130 31.57 11.46 67.57
CA ILE A 130 31.38 10.33 68.49
C ILE A 130 31.40 10.89 69.91
N ASN A 131 30.22 11.16 70.46
CA ASN A 131 30.03 11.85 71.73
C ASN A 131 29.99 10.84 72.89
N MET A 132 31.01 10.87 73.75
CA MET A 132 31.20 9.93 74.87
C MET A 132 31.56 10.67 76.17
N TRP A 133 31.28 10.11 77.35
CA TRP A 133 31.69 10.73 78.61
C TRP A 133 33.15 10.41 78.95
N CYS A 134 33.85 11.33 79.61
CA CYS A 134 35.24 11.12 80.07
C CYS A 134 35.40 9.89 80.98
N HIS A 135 34.34 9.49 81.71
CA HIS A 135 34.33 8.32 82.58
C HIS A 135 34.01 6.98 81.88
N ASP A 136 33.68 6.99 80.58
CA ASP A 136 33.48 5.77 79.79
C ASP A 136 34.75 5.34 79.04
N ILE A 137 35.75 6.20 78.95
CA ILE A 137 37.06 5.88 78.38
C ILE A 137 37.68 4.72 79.19
N GLY A 138 38.04 3.64 78.49
CA GLY A 138 38.54 2.40 79.11
C GLY A 138 37.45 1.39 79.55
N ARG A 139 36.15 1.69 79.35
CA ARG A 139 35.06 0.71 79.54
C ARG A 139 34.70 0.04 78.23
N GLU A 140 34.50 -1.28 78.25
CA GLU A 140 34.28 -2.04 77.02
C GLU A 140 32.88 -1.80 76.40
N GLN A 141 31.82 -1.84 77.21
CA GLN A 141 30.44 -1.61 76.74
C GLN A 141 30.11 -0.12 76.58
N ALA A 142 30.31 0.67 77.64
CA ALA A 142 29.89 2.08 77.68
C ALA A 142 30.62 3.01 76.68
N ALA A 143 31.80 2.60 76.16
CA ALA A 143 32.47 3.30 75.06
C ALA A 143 31.98 2.86 73.65
N ASN A 144 30.85 2.15 73.55
CA ASN A 144 30.26 1.64 72.30
C ASN A 144 31.19 0.75 71.45
N LYS A 145 32.22 0.11 72.04
CA LYS A 145 33.19 -0.70 71.27
C LYS A 145 32.57 -1.85 70.47
N PRO A 146 31.57 -2.62 70.97
CA PRO A 146 30.93 -3.68 70.18
C PRO A 146 30.14 -3.16 68.99
N LEU A 147 29.52 -1.97 69.12
CA LEU A 147 28.84 -1.30 68.01
C LEU A 147 29.87 -0.87 66.97
N LEU A 148 30.94 -0.16 67.36
CA LEU A 148 32.05 0.22 66.47
C LEU A 148 32.65 -0.99 65.74
N LYS A 149 32.89 -2.10 66.45
CA LYS A 149 33.39 -3.36 65.86
C LYS A 149 32.46 -3.92 64.79
N THR A 150 31.16 -3.99 65.09
CA THR A 150 30.11 -4.45 64.15
C THR A 150 30.04 -3.53 62.92
N VAL A 151 30.06 -2.22 63.18
CA VAL A 151 29.91 -1.17 62.17
C VAL A 151 31.12 -1.14 61.22
N PHE A 152 32.37 -1.23 61.71
CA PHE A 152 33.54 -1.37 60.85
C PHE A 152 33.50 -2.67 60.02
N GLN A 153 33.13 -3.80 60.64
CA GLN A 153 33.04 -5.09 59.93
C GLN A 153 32.03 -5.07 58.79
N VAL A 154 30.87 -4.44 59.00
CA VAL A 154 29.82 -4.33 57.97
C VAL A 154 30.18 -3.24 56.97
N MET A 155 30.74 -2.11 57.38
CA MET A 155 31.17 -1.03 56.48
C MET A 155 32.18 -1.54 55.44
N MET A 156 33.21 -2.29 55.85
CA MET A 156 34.20 -2.88 54.93
C MET A 156 33.67 -3.95 53.96
N ARG A 157 32.43 -4.43 54.16
CA ARG A 157 31.74 -5.33 53.23
C ARG A 157 30.80 -4.56 52.31
N LEU A 158 30.04 -3.64 52.90
CA LEU A 158 28.99 -2.93 52.20
C LEU A 158 29.49 -1.72 51.40
N PHE A 159 30.69 -1.18 51.64
CA PHE A 159 31.14 0.07 51.02
C PHE A 159 32.63 0.04 50.61
N SER A 160 32.95 0.70 49.50
CA SER A 160 34.32 0.94 49.05
C SER A 160 35.07 1.95 49.97
N PRO A 161 36.41 2.01 49.96
CA PRO A 161 37.17 2.97 50.76
C PRO A 161 36.78 4.44 50.48
N ARG A 162 36.25 5.11 51.52
CA ARG A 162 36.03 6.56 51.61
C ARG A 162 36.62 7.01 52.93
N LYS A 163 37.42 8.07 52.92
CA LYS A 163 38.17 8.54 54.10
C LYS A 163 37.35 9.50 54.96
N THR A 164 36.50 8.95 55.81
CA THR A 164 35.57 9.70 56.69
C THR A 164 36.26 10.16 57.98
N THR A 165 35.98 11.36 58.48
CA THR A 165 36.58 11.84 59.74
C THR A 165 35.74 11.41 60.95
N LEU A 166 36.32 10.58 61.82
CA LEU A 166 35.77 10.22 63.13
C LEU A 166 36.29 11.20 64.18
N MET A 167 35.42 12.06 64.70
CA MET A 167 35.78 13.06 65.71
C MET A 167 35.19 12.68 67.07
N PHE A 168 36.02 12.16 67.95
CA PHE A 168 35.63 11.78 69.31
C PHE A 168 35.50 13.02 70.18
N VAL A 169 34.29 13.30 70.65
CA VAL A 169 33.98 14.43 71.53
C VAL A 169 33.79 13.90 72.95
N ILE A 170 34.84 14.04 73.75
CA ILE A 170 34.87 13.66 75.16
C ILE A 170 34.14 14.73 75.97
N ARG A 171 33.03 14.34 76.59
CA ARG A 171 32.19 15.18 77.46
C ARG A 171 32.67 15.11 78.91
N ASP A 172 32.40 16.18 79.65
CA ASP A 172 32.61 16.27 81.10
C ASP A 172 34.05 15.96 81.50
N LYS A 173 34.99 16.70 80.89
CA LYS A 173 36.44 16.60 81.12
C LYS A 173 36.78 16.67 82.62
N THR A 174 37.35 15.58 83.12
CA THR A 174 37.82 15.43 84.51
C THR A 174 39.21 16.07 84.72
N ARG A 175 39.90 15.74 85.82
CA ARG A 175 41.28 16.20 86.07
C ARG A 175 42.34 15.59 85.14
N THR A 176 42.01 14.57 84.36
CA THR A 176 42.98 13.91 83.46
C THR A 176 43.28 14.78 82.23
N PRO A 177 44.56 15.06 81.90
CA PRO A 177 44.94 15.77 80.68
C PRO A 177 44.50 15.04 79.41
N LEU A 178 44.18 15.80 78.35
CA LEU A 178 43.82 15.23 77.05
C LEU A 178 45.00 14.45 76.43
N GLU A 179 46.23 14.94 76.65
CA GLU A 179 47.50 14.29 76.28
C GLU A 179 47.60 12.82 76.73
N ASN A 180 46.93 12.43 77.83
CA ASN A 180 46.91 11.08 78.36
C ASN A 180 45.68 10.26 77.93
N LEU A 181 44.57 10.92 77.54
CA LEU A 181 43.33 10.28 77.10
C LEU A 181 43.33 9.96 75.61
N GLU A 182 43.88 10.86 74.79
CA GLU A 182 43.91 10.71 73.34
C GLU A 182 44.73 9.49 72.86
N PRO A 183 45.94 9.20 73.37
CA PRO A 183 46.69 8.02 72.95
C PRO A 183 45.96 6.72 73.28
N VAL A 184 45.36 6.63 74.48
CA VAL A 184 44.58 5.45 74.91
C VAL A 184 43.37 5.22 74.00
N LEU A 185 42.66 6.30 73.65
CA LEU A 185 41.51 6.21 72.76
C LEU A 185 41.91 5.80 71.34
N ARG A 186 43.01 6.35 70.80
CA ARG A 186 43.58 5.97 69.49
C ARG A 186 44.02 4.50 69.47
N GLU A 187 44.66 4.03 70.55
CA GLU A 187 45.08 2.63 70.69
C GLU A 187 43.88 1.67 70.76
N ASP A 188 42.82 2.03 71.49
CA ASP A 188 41.58 1.25 71.56
C ASP A 188 40.87 1.16 70.19
N ILE A 189 40.80 2.25 69.42
CA ILE A 189 40.22 2.24 68.07
C ILE A 189 41.03 1.34 67.13
N GLN A 190 42.37 1.40 67.21
CA GLN A 190 43.26 0.55 66.41
C GLN A 190 43.09 -0.94 66.76
N LYS A 191 43.00 -1.28 68.06
CA LYS A 191 42.68 -2.65 68.51
C LYS A 191 41.33 -3.14 67.98
N ILE A 192 40.30 -2.28 67.95
CA ILE A 192 39.00 -2.63 67.38
C ILE A 192 39.12 -2.91 65.88
N TRP A 193 39.83 -2.05 65.12
CA TRP A 193 40.09 -2.24 63.70
C TRP A 193 40.82 -3.55 63.41
N ASP A 194 41.86 -3.87 64.17
CA ASP A 194 42.66 -5.07 63.96
C ASP A 194 41.91 -6.35 64.34
N ALA A 195 41.02 -6.28 65.33
CA ALA A 195 40.15 -7.39 65.74
C ALA A 195 38.88 -7.59 64.87
N VAL A 196 38.70 -6.82 63.79
CA VAL A 196 37.60 -6.97 62.81
C VAL A 196 37.99 -7.92 61.67
N PRO A 197 37.14 -8.92 61.31
CA PRO A 197 37.35 -9.77 60.13
C PRO A 197 37.21 -8.98 58.81
N LYS A 198 38.35 -8.70 58.16
CA LYS A 198 38.44 -7.95 56.90
C LYS A 198 38.26 -8.88 55.68
N PRO A 199 37.63 -8.43 54.57
CA PRO A 199 37.66 -9.15 53.30
C PRO A 199 39.10 -9.25 52.76
N GLU A 200 39.38 -10.26 51.93
CA GLU A 200 40.75 -10.55 51.44
C GLU A 200 41.38 -9.36 50.68
N ALA A 201 40.57 -8.56 49.96
CA ALA A 201 40.99 -7.36 49.25
C ALA A 201 41.43 -6.19 50.16
N HIS A 202 41.12 -6.24 51.46
CA HIS A 202 41.42 -5.18 52.44
C HIS A 202 42.17 -5.70 53.68
N LYS A 203 42.74 -6.90 53.59
CA LYS A 203 43.35 -7.64 54.70
C LYS A 203 44.49 -6.91 55.41
N GLU A 204 45.29 -6.18 54.64
CA GLU A 204 46.44 -5.40 55.11
C GLU A 204 46.17 -3.87 55.12
N THR A 205 44.94 -3.42 54.86
CA THR A 205 44.64 -1.99 54.75
C THR A 205 44.59 -1.31 56.14
N PRO A 206 45.38 -0.24 56.38
CA PRO A 206 45.41 0.45 57.66
C PRO A 206 44.14 1.29 57.88
N LEU A 207 43.83 1.54 59.16
CA LEU A 207 42.71 2.39 59.58
C LEU A 207 42.73 3.77 58.88
N SER A 208 43.93 4.33 58.70
CA SER A 208 44.18 5.66 58.12
C SER A 208 43.81 5.80 56.65
N GLU A 209 43.48 4.72 55.92
CA GLU A 209 42.96 4.80 54.55
C GLU A 209 41.42 4.98 54.53
N PHE A 210 40.72 4.42 55.52
CA PHE A 210 39.27 4.53 55.69
C PHE A 210 38.84 5.67 56.61
N PHE A 211 39.66 6.07 57.58
CA PHE A 211 39.27 7.04 58.59
C PHE A 211 40.39 8.03 58.95
N ASN A 212 40.04 9.31 59.10
CA ASN A 212 40.82 10.23 59.93
C ASN A 212 40.27 10.18 61.36
N VAL A 213 41.12 10.26 62.38
CA VAL A 213 40.70 10.22 63.78
C VAL A 213 41.12 11.51 64.49
N GLU A 214 40.11 12.25 64.95
CA GLU A 214 40.21 13.50 65.69
C GLU A 214 39.72 13.29 67.12
N VAL A 215 40.30 13.98 68.10
CA VAL A 215 39.86 13.93 69.50
C VAL A 215 39.72 15.35 70.05
N VAL A 216 38.61 15.64 70.71
CA VAL A 216 38.28 16.93 71.32
C VAL A 216 37.68 16.67 72.71
N ALA A 217 38.04 17.47 73.71
CA ALA A 217 37.47 17.36 75.06
C ALA A 217 36.81 18.65 75.50
N LEU A 218 35.58 18.53 76.01
CA LEU A 218 34.74 19.63 76.49
C LEU A 218 34.55 19.55 78.01
N SER A 219 34.54 20.71 78.68
CA SER A 219 34.14 20.87 80.09
C SER A 219 32.69 20.40 80.31
N SER A 220 32.32 20.09 81.55
CA SER A 220 30.92 19.81 81.89
C SER A 220 30.05 21.03 81.65
N TYR A 221 28.90 20.84 80.99
CA TYR A 221 27.93 21.91 80.72
C TYR A 221 27.23 22.37 82.01
N GLU A 222 26.89 21.43 82.90
CA GLU A 222 26.17 21.71 84.16
C GLU A 222 27.08 22.41 85.18
N GLU A 223 28.37 22.06 85.27
CA GLU A 223 29.29 22.70 86.22
C GLU A 223 29.97 23.98 85.68
N LYS A 224 30.20 24.08 84.35
CA LYS A 224 31.15 25.03 83.73
C LYS A 224 30.66 25.55 82.39
N GLU A 225 29.39 25.94 82.33
CA GLU A 225 28.65 26.36 81.13
C GLU A 225 29.45 27.32 80.21
N GLU A 226 30.06 28.37 80.75
CA GLU A 226 30.82 29.36 79.97
C GLU A 226 32.09 28.76 79.33
N GLN A 227 32.81 27.87 80.02
CA GLN A 227 33.97 27.18 79.44
C GLN A 227 33.54 26.18 78.36
N PHE A 228 32.38 25.54 78.51
CA PHE A 228 31.81 24.70 77.47
C PHE A 228 31.46 25.53 76.23
N LYS A 229 30.79 26.69 76.39
CA LYS A 229 30.47 27.61 75.28
C LYS A 229 31.73 28.08 74.54
N GLU A 230 32.77 28.49 75.26
CA GLU A 230 34.06 28.89 74.68
C GLU A 230 34.72 27.75 73.89
N GLN A 231 34.73 26.54 74.43
CA GLN A 231 35.33 25.37 73.77
C GLN A 231 34.51 24.92 72.55
N VAL A 232 33.18 25.00 72.60
CA VAL A 232 32.30 24.75 71.46
C VAL A 232 32.44 25.82 70.38
N ALA A 233 32.63 27.09 70.74
CA ALA A 233 32.92 28.16 69.78
C ALA A 233 34.26 27.93 69.06
N ASN A 234 35.31 27.51 69.80
CA ASN A 234 36.59 27.11 69.20
C ASN A 234 36.46 25.85 68.31
N LEU A 235 35.63 24.88 68.70
CA LEU A 235 35.33 23.71 67.87
C LEU A 235 34.59 24.12 66.57
N ARG A 236 33.63 25.05 66.65
CA ARG A 236 32.88 25.57 65.49
C ARG A 236 33.80 26.17 64.43
N GLN A 237 34.88 26.87 64.84
CA GLN A 237 35.86 27.44 63.91
C GLN A 237 36.52 26.38 63.00
N ARG A 238 36.62 25.12 63.44
CA ARG A 238 37.20 24.02 62.64
C ARG A 238 36.31 23.57 61.45
N PHE A 239 35.04 23.98 61.41
CA PHE A 239 34.09 23.57 60.35
C PHE A 239 34.02 24.55 59.18
N PHE A 240 34.36 25.82 59.39
CA PHE A 240 34.61 26.75 58.30
C PHE A 240 35.83 26.26 57.50
N HIS A 241 35.73 26.21 56.17
CA HIS A 241 36.71 25.57 55.27
C HIS A 241 36.86 24.04 55.41
N SER A 242 35.91 23.34 56.04
CA SER A 242 35.96 21.87 56.23
C SER A 242 36.24 21.06 54.96
N ILE A 243 35.75 21.47 53.79
CA ILE A 243 35.94 20.78 52.50
C ILE A 243 37.29 21.06 51.81
N ALA A 244 38.13 21.94 52.35
CA ALA A 244 39.42 22.27 51.74
C ALA A 244 40.36 21.04 51.72
N PRO A 245 41.33 20.96 50.79
CA PRO A 245 42.35 19.91 50.82
C PRO A 245 43.10 19.90 52.15
N GLY A 246 43.04 18.79 52.88
CA GLY A 246 43.58 18.65 54.24
C GLY A 246 42.65 19.13 55.38
N GLY A 247 41.46 19.63 55.06
CA GLY A 247 40.40 19.93 56.03
C GLY A 247 39.63 18.68 56.49
N LEU A 248 38.72 18.86 57.46
CA LEU A 248 37.96 17.77 58.10
C LEU A 248 37.14 16.89 57.14
N ALA A 249 36.81 17.39 55.96
CA ALA A 249 36.04 16.71 54.90
C ALA A 249 36.82 16.67 53.55
N GLY A 250 38.15 16.67 53.60
CA GLY A 250 39.02 16.95 52.44
C GLY A 250 39.16 15.86 51.37
N ASP A 251 38.87 14.59 51.66
CA ASP A 251 38.93 13.50 50.65
C ASP A 251 37.55 13.15 50.10
N ARG A 252 37.19 13.85 49.02
CA ARG A 252 35.81 13.90 48.50
C ARG A 252 35.55 12.95 47.32
N ARG A 253 36.43 11.95 47.11
CA ARG A 253 36.38 11.01 45.97
C ARG A 253 35.02 10.28 45.80
N GLY A 254 34.35 9.99 46.91
CA GLY A 254 33.04 9.30 46.94
C GLY A 254 31.79 10.21 47.00
N VAL A 255 31.94 11.54 46.94
CA VAL A 255 30.81 12.48 47.11
C VAL A 255 29.92 12.54 45.85
N VAL A 256 28.61 12.59 46.06
CA VAL A 256 27.60 12.82 45.01
C VAL A 256 27.28 14.31 44.87
N PRO A 257 26.81 14.80 43.72
CA PRO A 257 26.26 16.15 43.61
C PRO A 257 25.08 16.37 44.57
N ALA A 258 24.98 17.57 45.12
CA ALA A 258 23.97 17.97 46.08
C ALA A 258 22.52 17.81 45.53
N SER A 259 22.34 18.00 44.22
CA SER A 259 21.11 17.73 43.48
C SER A 259 20.73 16.24 43.35
N GLY A 260 21.62 15.32 43.76
CA GLY A 260 21.37 13.87 43.88
C GLY A 260 21.31 13.36 45.33
N PHE A 261 21.41 14.24 46.33
CA PHE A 261 21.56 13.85 47.74
C PHE A 261 20.39 13.04 48.30
N SER A 262 19.13 13.45 48.05
CA SER A 262 17.93 12.74 48.54
C SER A 262 17.85 11.30 48.02
N PHE A 263 17.99 11.13 46.70
CA PHE A 263 17.98 9.82 46.05
C PHE A 263 19.13 8.95 46.55
N SER A 264 20.35 9.51 46.67
CA SER A 264 21.51 8.81 47.23
C SER A 264 21.24 8.31 48.67
N ALA A 265 20.77 9.19 49.55
CA ALA A 265 20.41 8.84 50.93
C ALA A 265 19.30 7.76 50.99
N GLN A 266 18.29 7.86 50.12
CA GLN A 266 17.19 6.89 50.06
C GLN A 266 17.67 5.49 49.64
N GLN A 267 18.53 5.40 48.61
CA GLN A 267 19.06 4.10 48.17
C GLN A 267 20.05 3.50 49.18
N ILE A 268 20.93 4.31 49.79
CA ILE A 268 21.84 3.85 50.84
C ILE A 268 21.04 3.31 52.04
N TRP A 269 20.01 4.01 52.52
CA TRP A 269 19.15 3.52 53.60
C TRP A 269 18.43 2.22 53.23
N LYS A 270 17.88 2.14 52.01
CA LYS A 270 17.22 0.93 51.51
C LYS A 270 18.16 -0.27 51.50
N VAL A 271 19.38 -0.11 51.00
CA VAL A 271 20.36 -1.20 50.90
C VAL A 271 20.86 -1.66 52.27
N ILE A 272 21.02 -0.74 53.23
CA ILE A 272 21.27 -1.05 54.65
C ILE A 272 20.08 -1.81 55.27
N LYS A 273 18.83 -1.38 55.04
CA LYS A 273 17.62 -2.05 55.56
C LYS A 273 17.40 -3.44 54.95
N GLU A 274 17.82 -3.65 53.70
CA GLU A 274 17.76 -4.93 52.99
C GLU A 274 18.99 -5.84 53.20
N ASN A 275 20.02 -5.40 53.93
CA ASN A 275 21.29 -6.10 54.18
C ASN A 275 21.98 -6.61 52.88
N LYS A 276 22.16 -5.74 51.89
CA LYS A 276 22.84 -6.04 50.61
C LYS A 276 24.12 -5.21 50.44
N ASP A 277 25.09 -5.71 49.67
CA ASP A 277 26.35 -5.01 49.39
C ASP A 277 26.13 -3.77 48.50
N LEU A 278 26.89 -2.67 48.73
CA LEU A 278 26.80 -1.41 47.97
C LEU A 278 28.16 -0.95 47.39
N ASP A 279 28.43 -1.35 46.15
CA ASP A 279 29.52 -0.77 45.36
C ASP A 279 29.29 0.76 45.18
N LEU A 280 30.12 1.59 45.82
CA LEU A 280 29.97 3.05 45.81
C LEU A 280 30.29 3.69 44.44
N PRO A 281 31.36 3.30 43.72
CA PRO A 281 31.54 3.66 42.32
C PRO A 281 30.33 3.34 41.43
N ALA A 282 29.78 2.12 41.51
CA ALA A 282 28.60 1.73 40.74
C ALA A 282 27.35 2.52 41.18
N HIS A 283 27.21 2.81 42.48
CA HIS A 283 26.16 3.67 43.01
C HIS A 283 26.25 5.09 42.45
N LYS A 284 27.45 5.70 42.38
CA LYS A 284 27.66 7.01 41.75
C LYS A 284 27.23 7.03 40.29
N VAL A 285 27.60 5.99 39.53
CA VAL A 285 27.19 5.79 38.13
C VAL A 285 25.66 5.61 38.02
N MET A 286 25.02 4.89 38.95
CA MET A 286 23.57 4.72 39.00
C MET A 286 22.84 6.05 39.28
N VAL A 287 23.29 6.82 40.29
CA VAL A 287 22.72 8.14 40.62
C VAL A 287 22.84 9.09 39.43
N ALA A 288 24.02 9.14 38.79
CA ALA A 288 24.21 9.88 37.54
C ALA A 288 23.26 9.40 36.44
N THR A 289 23.09 8.08 36.26
CA THR A 289 22.26 7.51 35.18
C THR A 289 20.79 7.90 35.32
N VAL A 290 20.27 7.95 36.55
CA VAL A 290 18.91 8.40 36.85
C VAL A 290 18.77 9.91 36.63
N ARG A 291 19.59 10.73 37.28
CA ARG A 291 19.45 12.20 37.22
C ARG A 291 19.72 12.74 35.81
N CYS A 292 20.76 12.27 35.12
CA CYS A 292 21.02 12.63 33.72
C CYS A 292 19.93 12.16 32.74
N GLU A 293 19.11 11.16 33.09
CA GLU A 293 17.93 10.77 32.29
C GLU A 293 16.69 11.61 32.63
N GLU A 294 16.53 12.04 33.89
CA GLU A 294 15.47 12.98 34.30
C GLU A 294 15.66 14.34 33.64
N ILE A 295 16.86 14.92 33.71
CA ILE A 295 17.23 16.17 33.03
C ILE A 295 16.95 16.04 31.51
N ALA A 296 17.39 14.94 30.88
CA ALA A 296 17.14 14.71 29.46
C ALA A 296 15.64 14.60 29.11
N LYS A 297 14.79 14.07 30.00
CA LYS A 297 13.33 14.05 29.80
C LYS A 297 12.72 15.45 29.93
N GLU A 298 13.18 16.24 30.89
CA GLU A 298 12.71 17.61 31.08
C GLU A 298 13.09 18.51 29.91
N LYS A 299 14.38 18.54 29.50
CA LYS A 299 14.82 19.36 28.36
C LYS A 299 14.11 18.95 27.05
N PHE A 300 13.86 17.66 26.83
CA PHE A 300 13.07 17.18 25.69
C PHE A 300 11.60 17.63 25.76
N ALA A 301 10.97 17.62 26.93
CA ALA A 301 9.61 18.10 27.12
C ALA A 301 9.51 19.61 26.89
N ASN A 302 10.47 20.39 27.40
CA ASN A 302 10.57 21.83 27.20
C ASN A 302 10.75 22.19 25.71
N PHE A 303 11.59 21.45 24.98
CA PHE A 303 11.71 21.60 23.52
C PHE A 303 10.39 21.26 22.81
N SER A 304 9.70 20.18 23.19
CA SER A 304 8.40 19.78 22.62
C SER A 304 7.25 20.78 22.95
N ALA A 305 7.45 21.64 23.94
CA ALA A 305 6.55 22.73 24.31
C ALA A 305 6.98 24.10 23.76
N ASN A 306 8.16 24.20 23.14
CA ASN A 306 8.73 25.46 22.66
C ASN A 306 7.89 26.06 21.52
N GLU A 307 7.58 27.35 21.63
CA GLU A 307 6.70 28.04 20.68
C GLU A 307 7.36 28.29 19.32
N GLU A 308 8.67 28.57 19.28
CA GLU A 308 9.42 28.74 18.03
C GLU A 308 9.46 27.43 17.23
N TRP A 309 9.69 26.30 17.91
CA TRP A 309 9.62 24.97 17.29
C TRP A 309 8.25 24.72 16.65
N ARG A 310 7.17 24.94 17.41
CA ARG A 310 5.80 24.71 16.91
C ARG A 310 5.44 25.61 15.73
N GLN A 311 5.81 26.89 15.77
CA GLN A 311 5.61 27.80 14.64
C GLN A 311 6.35 27.34 13.38
N ILE A 312 7.54 26.74 13.51
CA ILE A 312 8.26 26.12 12.39
C ILE A 312 7.55 24.84 11.91
N GLU A 313 7.16 23.96 12.83
CA GLU A 313 6.48 22.67 12.56
C GLU A 313 5.15 22.85 11.82
N ASP A 314 4.31 23.79 12.28
CA ASP A 314 3.02 24.15 11.64
C ASP A 314 3.23 24.78 10.26
N SER A 315 4.15 25.73 10.14
CA SER A 315 4.42 26.44 8.87
C SER A 315 4.87 25.47 7.78
N VAL A 316 5.72 24.51 8.13
CA VAL A 316 6.29 23.47 7.25
C VAL A 316 5.25 22.43 6.78
N GLN A 317 4.03 22.40 7.32
CA GLN A 317 2.92 21.61 6.73
C GLN A 317 2.33 22.26 5.47
N SER A 318 2.55 23.57 5.28
CA SER A 318 1.89 24.37 4.23
C SER A 318 2.83 24.76 3.09
N SER A 319 4.08 25.09 3.40
CA SER A 319 4.99 25.80 2.50
C SER A 319 6.44 25.70 2.99
N PRO A 320 7.45 25.88 2.11
CA PRO A 320 8.84 25.85 2.52
C PRO A 320 9.21 27.10 3.33
N VAL A 321 9.75 26.91 4.54
CA VAL A 321 10.07 27.98 5.49
C VAL A 321 11.51 28.48 5.33
N SER A 322 11.69 29.76 5.03
CA SER A 322 13.02 30.35 4.90
C SER A 322 13.77 30.42 6.24
N GLY A 323 15.05 30.07 6.22
CA GLY A 323 15.94 29.96 7.37
C GLY A 323 15.70 28.73 8.23
N PHE A 324 14.97 27.71 7.73
CA PHE A 324 14.57 26.51 8.48
C PHE A 324 15.74 25.87 9.22
N GLY A 325 16.81 25.53 8.49
CA GLY A 325 17.96 24.82 9.03
C GLY A 325 18.68 25.60 10.14
N LYS A 326 18.89 26.91 9.94
CA LYS A 326 19.56 27.78 10.92
C LYS A 326 18.73 28.01 12.19
N LYS A 327 17.43 28.29 12.05
CA LYS A 327 16.52 28.47 13.19
C LYS A 327 16.51 27.21 14.05
N LEU A 328 16.25 26.07 13.41
CA LEU A 328 16.16 24.78 14.08
C LEU A 328 17.49 24.37 14.75
N SER A 329 18.63 24.61 14.09
CA SER A 329 19.95 24.37 14.67
C SER A 329 20.21 25.22 15.91
N SER A 330 19.69 26.46 15.95
CA SER A 330 19.79 27.33 17.12
C SER A 330 18.97 26.80 18.30
N THR A 331 17.71 26.42 18.08
CA THR A 331 16.83 25.88 19.13
C THR A 331 17.34 24.53 19.66
N LEU A 332 17.91 23.68 18.79
CA LEU A 332 18.57 22.43 19.18
C LEU A 332 19.82 22.67 20.02
N ASN A 333 20.69 23.61 19.63
CA ASN A 333 21.89 23.96 20.41
C ASN A 333 21.53 24.50 21.80
N ALA A 334 20.51 25.35 21.93
CA ALA A 334 20.07 25.87 23.22
C ALA A 334 19.64 24.73 24.18
N CYS A 335 18.81 23.80 23.70
CA CYS A 335 18.35 22.64 24.48
C CYS A 335 19.50 21.73 24.95
N LEU A 336 20.52 21.54 24.10
CA LEU A 336 21.71 20.73 24.45
C LEU A 336 22.66 21.47 25.42
N LEU A 337 22.80 22.79 25.30
CA LEU A 337 23.60 23.59 26.24
C LEU A 337 22.98 23.61 27.64
N GLU A 338 21.66 23.81 27.75
CA GLU A 338 20.95 23.70 29.03
C GLU A 338 21.14 22.32 29.70
N TYR A 339 21.20 21.25 28.90
CA TYR A 339 21.50 19.92 29.40
C TYR A 339 22.95 19.82 29.92
N ASP A 340 23.91 20.32 29.16
CA ASP A 340 25.34 20.24 29.50
C ASP A 340 25.68 21.06 30.76
N GLU A 341 25.03 22.21 30.98
CA GLU A 341 25.15 23.00 32.21
C GLU A 341 24.61 22.27 33.45
N GLU A 342 23.40 21.69 33.36
CA GLU A 342 22.77 21.02 34.50
C GLU A 342 23.41 19.66 34.81
N ALA A 343 23.90 18.95 33.78
CA ALA A 343 24.55 17.66 33.90
C ALA A 343 26.05 17.74 34.31
N ILE A 344 26.63 18.94 34.41
CA ILE A 344 28.09 19.15 34.52
C ILE A 344 28.75 18.42 35.71
N TYR A 345 28.04 18.28 36.83
CA TYR A 345 28.57 17.68 38.08
C TYR A 345 28.51 16.14 38.12
N PHE A 346 27.86 15.49 37.14
CA PHE A 346 27.71 14.04 37.11
C PHE A 346 28.85 13.34 36.35
N ASP A 347 28.85 12.00 36.38
CA ASP A 347 29.87 11.19 35.71
C ASP A 347 29.97 11.49 34.21
N GLU A 348 31.20 11.61 33.71
CA GLU A 348 31.44 12.04 32.32
C GLU A 348 30.97 11.00 31.29
N GLY A 349 31.19 9.71 31.54
CA GLY A 349 30.72 8.65 30.64
C GLY A 349 29.19 8.61 30.59
N VAL A 350 28.54 8.76 31.75
CA VAL A 350 27.09 8.77 31.86
C VAL A 350 26.47 10.01 31.20
N ARG A 351 26.94 11.23 31.53
CA ARG A 351 26.38 12.48 30.99
C ARG A 351 26.54 12.52 29.47
N SER A 352 27.69 12.12 28.93
CA SER A 352 27.92 12.11 27.47
C SER A 352 27.05 11.07 26.75
N ALA A 353 26.85 9.89 27.35
CA ALA A 353 25.93 8.89 26.80
C ALA A 353 24.47 9.35 26.83
N LYS A 354 24.03 10.03 27.90
CA LYS A 354 22.68 10.56 28.04
C LYS A 354 22.42 11.80 27.17
N ARG A 355 23.41 12.68 27.02
CA ARG A 355 23.42 13.79 26.03
C ARG A 355 23.17 13.26 24.62
N LYS A 356 23.91 12.24 24.20
CA LYS A 356 23.73 11.63 22.87
C LYS A 356 22.33 11.00 22.71
N GLN A 357 21.79 10.38 23.76
CA GLN A 357 20.41 9.87 23.76
C GLN A 357 19.34 10.99 23.72
N LEU A 358 19.63 12.20 24.20
CA LEU A 358 18.79 13.38 24.04
C LEU A 358 18.86 13.90 22.60
N GLU A 359 20.07 14.10 22.09
CA GLU A 359 20.37 14.55 20.72
C GLU A 359 19.71 13.64 19.66
N GLU A 360 19.86 12.31 19.79
CA GLU A 360 19.22 11.33 18.91
C GLU A 360 17.68 11.39 18.95
N LYS A 361 17.07 11.74 20.10
CA LYS A 361 15.61 11.90 20.24
C LYS A 361 15.10 13.22 19.66
N LEU A 362 15.83 14.33 19.89
CA LEU A 362 15.50 15.63 19.31
C LEU A 362 15.58 15.56 17.77
N LEU A 363 16.62 14.92 17.24
CA LEU A 363 16.73 14.66 15.80
C LEU A 363 15.60 13.76 15.26
N GLN A 364 15.12 12.77 16.02
CA GLN A 364 13.94 11.98 15.63
C GLN A 364 12.65 12.80 15.63
N LEU A 365 12.46 13.71 16.59
CA LEU A 365 11.29 14.59 16.67
C LEU A 365 11.20 15.56 15.49
N VAL A 366 12.34 16.14 15.08
CA VAL A 366 12.37 17.19 14.04
C VAL A 366 12.51 16.65 12.61
N GLN A 367 12.80 15.35 12.46
CA GLN A 367 12.99 14.69 11.16
C GLN A 367 11.76 14.74 10.23
N PRO A 368 10.49 14.58 10.70
CA PRO A 368 9.32 14.70 9.84
C PRO A 368 9.19 16.08 9.20
N ALA A 369 9.45 17.16 9.94
CA ALA A 369 9.42 18.52 9.41
C ALA A 369 10.50 18.73 8.34
N TYR A 370 11.74 18.27 8.57
CA TYR A 370 12.80 18.30 7.54
C TYR A 370 12.41 17.53 6.27
N GLN A 371 11.77 16.36 6.41
CA GLN A 371 11.28 15.58 5.27
C GLN A 371 10.15 16.30 4.51
N SER A 372 9.23 16.98 5.22
CA SER A 372 8.20 17.82 4.59
C SER A 372 8.81 19.00 3.86
N MET A 373 9.76 19.71 4.48
CA MET A 373 10.51 20.83 3.88
C MET A 373 11.17 20.42 2.55
N LEU A 374 11.93 19.32 2.53
CA LEU A 374 12.49 18.77 1.28
C LEU A 374 11.41 18.31 0.28
N GLY A 375 10.27 17.82 0.79
CA GLY A 375 9.09 17.49 -0.01
C GLY A 375 8.54 18.69 -0.77
N HIS A 376 8.32 19.81 -0.07
CA HIS A 376 7.83 21.07 -0.63
C HIS A 376 8.83 21.73 -1.58
N ILE A 377 10.15 21.71 -1.27
CA ILE A 377 11.19 22.19 -2.19
C ILE A 377 11.16 21.36 -3.49
N ARG A 378 11.09 20.03 -3.40
CA ARG A 378 11.01 19.14 -4.58
C ARG A 378 9.76 19.41 -5.43
N SER A 379 8.57 19.49 -4.83
CA SER A 379 7.35 19.75 -5.59
C SER A 379 7.34 21.15 -6.20
N GLY A 380 7.79 22.17 -5.46
CA GLY A 380 7.89 23.55 -5.95
C GLY A 380 8.88 23.70 -7.11
N ALA A 381 10.00 22.96 -7.09
CA ALA A 381 10.92 22.91 -8.22
C ALA A 381 10.33 22.16 -9.43
N LEU A 382 9.62 21.04 -9.21
CA LEU A 382 9.03 20.23 -10.28
C LEU A 382 7.87 20.93 -11.01
N GLU A 383 6.95 21.60 -10.30
CA GLU A 383 5.85 22.30 -10.96
C GLU A 383 6.35 23.52 -11.76
N LYS A 384 7.25 24.33 -11.19
CA LYS A 384 7.90 25.44 -11.92
C LYS A 384 8.68 24.95 -13.15
N PHE A 385 9.31 23.76 -13.06
CA PHE A 385 9.95 23.13 -14.21
C PHE A 385 8.94 22.83 -15.34
N LYS A 386 7.77 22.26 -15.04
CA LYS A 386 6.72 21.99 -16.04
C LYS A 386 6.24 23.29 -16.69
N GLU A 387 5.86 24.28 -15.87
CA GLU A 387 5.38 25.58 -16.35
C GLU A 387 6.38 26.26 -17.31
N ALA A 388 7.67 26.24 -16.96
CA ALA A 388 8.73 26.80 -17.80
C ALA A 388 8.99 25.96 -19.06
N PHE A 389 8.95 24.63 -18.96
CA PHE A 389 9.19 23.74 -20.09
C PHE A 389 8.06 23.82 -21.13
N ASP A 390 6.79 23.76 -20.70
CA ASP A 390 5.64 23.98 -21.58
C ASP A 390 5.68 25.38 -22.20
N LYS A 391 6.08 26.42 -21.45
CA LYS A 391 6.23 27.77 -21.98
C LYS A 391 7.33 27.87 -23.05
N ALA A 392 8.48 27.21 -22.86
CA ALA A 392 9.57 27.18 -23.83
C ALA A 392 9.17 26.45 -25.12
N LEU A 393 8.49 25.30 -25.00
CA LEU A 393 7.94 24.56 -26.15
C LEU A 393 6.91 25.39 -26.93
N ASN A 394 6.01 26.09 -26.23
CA ASN A 394 5.03 26.99 -26.86
C ASN A 394 5.66 28.26 -27.46
N ALA A 395 6.84 28.67 -27.01
CA ALA A 395 7.62 29.75 -27.61
C ALA A 395 8.39 29.31 -28.89
N GLY A 396 8.34 28.03 -29.25
CA GLY A 396 9.03 27.49 -30.43
C GLY A 396 10.48 27.07 -30.19
N GLU A 397 10.93 26.95 -28.93
CA GLU A 397 12.25 26.40 -28.64
C GLU A 397 12.35 24.91 -29.02
N GLY A 398 13.50 24.50 -29.56
CA GLY A 398 13.75 23.10 -29.90
C GLY A 398 13.69 22.21 -28.66
N PHE A 399 12.91 21.12 -28.74
CA PHE A 399 12.53 20.27 -27.60
C PHE A 399 13.70 19.91 -26.66
N SER A 400 14.80 19.40 -27.22
CA SER A 400 15.96 18.97 -26.42
C SER A 400 16.80 20.13 -25.86
N SER A 401 16.69 21.33 -26.43
CA SER A 401 17.28 22.56 -25.87
C SER A 401 16.48 23.01 -24.63
N ALA A 402 15.17 23.18 -24.79
CA ALA A 402 14.26 23.54 -23.70
C ALA A 402 14.38 22.56 -22.52
N ALA A 403 14.40 21.25 -22.81
CA ALA A 403 14.52 20.21 -21.78
C ALA A 403 15.84 20.33 -20.99
N ARG A 404 16.98 20.57 -21.65
CA ARG A 404 18.28 20.75 -20.97
C ARG A 404 18.30 22.02 -20.12
N THR A 405 17.93 23.16 -20.70
CA THR A 405 17.98 24.47 -20.03
C THR A 405 17.08 24.51 -18.81
N CYS A 406 15.81 24.10 -18.93
CA CYS A 406 14.89 24.02 -17.80
C CYS A 406 15.41 23.05 -16.73
N THR A 407 15.92 21.86 -17.11
CA THR A 407 16.42 20.89 -16.12
C THR A 407 17.61 21.44 -15.34
N GLN A 408 18.55 22.14 -15.98
CA GLN A 408 19.69 22.75 -15.29
C GLN A 408 19.23 23.82 -14.28
N SER A 409 18.38 24.75 -14.72
CA SER A 409 17.88 25.84 -13.87
C SER A 409 17.10 25.36 -12.64
N TYR A 410 16.20 24.38 -12.80
CA TYR A 410 15.36 23.90 -11.69
C TYR A 410 16.05 22.88 -10.78
N MET A 411 17.11 22.19 -11.26
CA MET A 411 18.01 21.44 -10.36
C MET A 411 18.86 22.40 -9.50
N ALA A 412 19.35 23.51 -10.07
CA ALA A 412 20.09 24.52 -9.30
C ALA A 412 19.21 25.19 -8.21
N LEU A 413 17.97 25.54 -8.55
CA LEU A 413 16.99 26.08 -7.59
C LEU A 413 16.66 25.09 -6.46
N PHE A 414 16.61 23.79 -6.77
CA PHE A 414 16.43 22.73 -5.76
C PHE A 414 17.65 22.61 -4.84
N ASP A 415 18.86 22.67 -5.40
CA ASP A 415 20.11 22.58 -4.63
C ASP A 415 20.29 23.79 -3.69
N GLU A 416 19.91 25.00 -4.14
CA GLU A 416 19.84 26.20 -3.31
C GLU A 416 18.83 26.04 -2.15
N GLY A 417 17.59 25.59 -2.46
CA GLY A 417 16.57 25.34 -1.43
C GLY A 417 16.97 24.28 -0.41
N CYS A 418 17.75 23.27 -0.82
CA CYS A 418 18.29 22.27 0.10
C CYS A 418 19.35 22.83 1.06
N ALA A 419 20.12 23.84 0.64
CA ALA A 419 21.15 24.44 1.49
C ALA A 419 20.57 25.20 2.69
N ASP A 420 19.41 25.85 2.53
CA ASP A 420 18.68 26.54 3.61
C ASP A 420 18.00 25.57 4.61
N ALA A 421 17.85 24.30 4.22
CA ALA A 421 17.25 23.25 5.03
C ALA A 421 18.26 22.44 5.87
N VAL A 422 19.58 22.70 5.76
CA VAL A 422 20.64 21.95 6.48
C VAL A 422 20.62 22.26 7.98
N ILE A 423 20.62 21.22 8.80
CA ILE A 423 20.66 21.30 10.27
C ILE A 423 22.08 20.92 10.73
N GLU A 424 22.71 21.75 11.55
CA GLU A 424 24.14 21.60 11.91
C GLU A 424 24.43 20.32 12.71
N GLN A 425 23.47 19.89 13.54
CA GLN A 425 23.57 18.66 14.33
C GLN A 425 23.26 17.39 13.51
N ALA A 426 22.86 17.51 12.24
CA ALA A 426 22.33 16.40 11.46
C ALA A 426 23.02 16.26 10.10
N ASN A 427 23.87 15.25 9.96
CA ASN A 427 24.45 14.86 8.67
C ASN A 427 23.41 14.09 7.81
N TRP A 428 22.33 14.79 7.42
CA TRP A 428 21.22 14.23 6.65
C TRP A 428 21.41 14.43 5.14
N ASP A 429 21.30 13.31 4.42
CA ASP A 429 21.61 13.20 3.00
C ASP A 429 20.42 13.58 2.10
N SER A 430 20.49 14.74 1.46
CA SER A 430 19.49 15.24 0.49
C SER A 430 19.63 14.62 -0.91
N SER A 431 20.72 13.91 -1.24
CA SER A 431 20.98 13.40 -2.60
C SER A 431 19.87 12.47 -3.10
N LYS A 432 19.28 11.67 -2.21
CA LYS A 432 18.15 10.78 -2.53
C LYS A 432 16.90 11.54 -2.98
N VAL A 433 16.69 12.76 -2.51
CA VAL A 433 15.58 13.64 -2.93
C VAL A 433 15.94 14.35 -4.23
N ARG A 434 17.20 14.76 -4.40
CA ARG A 434 17.76 15.30 -5.65
C ARG A 434 17.65 14.33 -6.82
N ASP A 435 18.05 13.07 -6.61
CA ASP A 435 17.94 11.97 -7.57
C ASP A 435 16.49 11.57 -7.82
N LYS A 436 15.56 11.87 -6.89
CA LYS A 436 14.12 11.73 -7.13
C LYS A 436 13.63 12.84 -8.04
N LEU A 437 13.93 14.11 -7.75
CA LEU A 437 13.60 15.25 -8.62
C LEU A 437 14.11 15.03 -10.05
N ARG A 438 15.37 14.62 -10.20
CA ARG A 438 15.98 14.35 -11.52
C ARG A 438 15.18 13.32 -12.31
N ARG A 439 14.80 12.20 -11.68
CA ARG A 439 13.98 11.15 -12.32
C ARG A 439 12.54 11.60 -12.57
N ASP A 440 11.94 12.39 -11.68
CA ASP A 440 10.60 12.96 -11.86
C ASP A 440 10.58 13.89 -13.10
N ILE A 441 11.62 14.72 -13.26
CA ILE A 441 11.87 15.58 -14.43
C ILE A 441 12.10 14.74 -15.70
N ASP A 442 13.04 13.80 -15.70
CA ASP A 442 13.37 12.97 -16.87
C ASP A 442 12.16 12.14 -17.34
N THR A 443 11.32 11.67 -16.40
CA THR A 443 10.07 10.97 -16.69
C THR A 443 9.03 11.90 -17.33
N HIS A 444 8.90 13.14 -16.84
CA HIS A 444 8.02 14.13 -17.44
C HIS A 444 8.48 14.50 -18.86
N VAL A 445 9.77 14.77 -19.06
CA VAL A 445 10.36 15.03 -20.40
C VAL A 445 10.11 13.85 -21.35
N ALA A 446 10.30 12.60 -20.89
CA ALA A 446 10.00 11.42 -21.71
C ALA A 446 8.50 11.32 -22.08
N SER A 447 7.60 11.67 -21.16
CA SER A 447 6.15 11.68 -21.41
C SER A 447 5.76 12.75 -22.45
N VAL A 448 6.23 13.99 -22.30
CA VAL A 448 5.94 15.07 -23.26
C VAL A 448 6.59 14.78 -24.61
N ARG A 449 7.80 14.18 -24.65
CA ARG A 449 8.43 13.69 -25.89
C ARG A 449 7.50 12.70 -26.62
N ALA A 450 6.98 11.70 -25.91
CA ALA A 450 6.11 10.69 -26.51
C ALA A 450 4.81 11.30 -27.08
N VAL A 451 4.18 12.24 -26.37
CA VAL A 451 3.00 12.96 -26.85
C VAL A 451 3.33 13.77 -28.11
N LYS A 452 4.39 14.60 -28.10
CA LYS A 452 4.76 15.44 -29.24
C LYS A 452 5.17 14.64 -30.47
N LEU A 453 5.82 13.49 -30.30
CA LEU A 453 6.12 12.55 -31.39
C LEU A 453 4.86 11.90 -31.96
N SER A 454 3.87 11.58 -31.13
CA SER A 454 2.58 11.03 -31.58
C SER A 454 1.76 12.06 -32.35
N GLU A 455 1.70 13.31 -31.88
CA GLU A 455 1.06 14.44 -32.58
C GLU A 455 1.72 14.67 -33.96
N LEU A 456 3.06 14.72 -33.99
CA LEU A 456 3.84 14.91 -35.21
C LEU A 456 3.60 13.80 -36.24
N THR A 457 3.66 12.53 -35.80
CA THR A 457 3.44 11.36 -36.67
C THR A 457 2.02 11.38 -37.25
N SER A 458 1.01 11.62 -36.40
CA SER A 458 -0.40 11.74 -36.82
C SER A 458 -0.62 12.85 -37.86
N SER A 459 0.14 13.96 -37.77
CA SER A 459 0.09 15.06 -38.74
C SER A 459 0.63 14.66 -40.12
N PHE A 460 1.65 13.81 -40.18
CA PHE A 460 2.18 13.28 -41.46
C PHE A 460 1.31 12.14 -42.02
N GLU A 461 0.76 11.27 -41.17
CA GLU A 461 -0.24 10.26 -41.56
C GLU A 461 -1.48 10.91 -42.19
N ALA A 462 -2.01 11.98 -41.59
CA ALA A 462 -3.15 12.71 -42.13
C ALA A 462 -2.88 13.29 -43.53
N LYS A 463 -1.70 13.91 -43.73
CA LYS A 463 -1.27 14.47 -45.03
C LYS A 463 -1.10 13.38 -46.09
N LEU A 464 -0.52 12.23 -45.73
CA LEU A 464 -0.39 11.08 -46.63
C LEU A 464 -1.75 10.51 -47.03
N ASN A 465 -2.69 10.40 -46.07
CA ASN A 465 -4.03 9.94 -46.39
C ASN A 465 -4.76 10.89 -47.35
N GLU A 466 -4.64 12.21 -47.16
CA GLU A 466 -5.19 13.21 -48.07
C GLU A 466 -4.55 13.12 -49.48
N ALA A 467 -3.22 13.07 -49.55
CA ALA A 467 -2.47 13.02 -50.82
C ALA A 467 -2.67 11.73 -51.62
N LEU A 468 -2.90 10.59 -50.94
CA LEU A 468 -3.06 9.28 -51.59
C LEU A 468 -4.53 8.93 -51.88
N SER A 469 -5.46 9.19 -50.95
CA SER A 469 -6.83 8.67 -51.01
C SER A 469 -7.57 9.06 -52.30
N GLY A 470 -7.67 10.35 -52.58
CA GLY A 470 -8.42 10.87 -53.73
C GLY A 470 -7.82 10.47 -55.08
N PRO A 471 -6.50 10.65 -55.31
CA PRO A 471 -5.88 10.28 -56.57
C PRO A 471 -5.86 8.76 -56.84
N VAL A 472 -5.75 7.91 -55.80
CA VAL A 472 -5.88 6.45 -55.96
C VAL A 472 -7.29 6.05 -56.38
N GLU A 473 -8.33 6.65 -55.77
CA GLU A 473 -9.73 6.43 -56.14
C GLU A 473 -9.98 6.80 -57.62
N ALA A 474 -9.46 7.94 -58.09
CA ALA A 474 -9.56 8.36 -59.48
C ALA A 474 -8.82 7.43 -60.46
N LEU A 475 -7.64 6.92 -60.09
CA LEU A 475 -6.86 5.98 -60.92
C LEU A 475 -7.53 4.60 -61.01
N LEU A 476 -8.21 4.16 -59.93
CA LEU A 476 -8.97 2.91 -59.89
C LEU A 476 -10.26 2.97 -60.70
N ASP A 477 -10.95 4.12 -60.75
CA ASP A 477 -12.10 4.33 -61.66
C ASP A 477 -11.68 4.31 -63.15
N GLY A 478 -10.47 4.83 -63.43
CA GLY A 478 -9.83 4.74 -64.74
C GLY A 478 -9.66 3.30 -65.25
N ALA A 479 -9.43 2.34 -64.35
CA ALA A 479 -9.37 0.90 -64.57
C ALA A 479 -8.80 0.46 -65.94
N ASN A 480 -7.52 0.78 -66.18
CA ASN A 480 -6.78 0.42 -67.39
C ASN A 480 -5.44 -0.26 -67.03
N SER A 481 -4.62 -0.61 -68.04
CA SER A 481 -3.32 -1.26 -67.83
C SER A 481 -2.35 -0.42 -66.98
N GLU A 482 -2.43 0.90 -67.11
CA GLU A 482 -1.52 1.85 -66.44
C GLU A 482 -1.98 2.24 -65.03
N THR A 483 -3.18 1.84 -64.60
CA THR A 483 -3.75 2.16 -63.28
C THR A 483 -2.79 1.80 -62.14
N TRP A 484 -2.26 0.56 -62.12
CA TRP A 484 -1.37 0.11 -61.05
C TRP A 484 0.05 0.70 -61.11
N PRO A 485 0.71 0.79 -62.28
CA PRO A 485 1.94 1.58 -62.46
C PRO A 485 1.81 3.03 -61.99
N ALA A 486 0.70 3.71 -62.31
CA ALA A 486 0.44 5.08 -61.89
C ALA A 486 0.25 5.21 -60.36
N ILE A 487 -0.52 4.30 -59.75
CA ILE A 487 -0.71 4.23 -58.29
C ILE A 487 0.63 4.04 -57.58
N ARG A 488 1.53 3.20 -58.11
CA ARG A 488 2.85 2.97 -57.52
C ARG A 488 3.75 4.21 -57.57
N LYS A 489 3.80 4.89 -58.73
CA LYS A 489 4.58 6.12 -58.90
C LYS A 489 4.09 7.26 -58.00
N LEU A 490 2.77 7.33 -57.76
CA LEU A 490 2.17 8.22 -56.78
C LEU A 490 2.59 7.83 -55.34
N LEU A 491 2.38 6.57 -54.95
CA LEU A 491 2.70 6.05 -53.62
C LEU A 491 4.16 6.32 -53.24
N GLN A 492 5.09 6.03 -54.14
CA GLN A 492 6.51 6.31 -53.93
C GLN A 492 6.77 7.81 -53.68
N ARG A 493 6.30 8.69 -54.59
CA ARG A 493 6.56 10.14 -54.52
C ARG A 493 6.05 10.78 -53.23
N GLU A 494 4.81 10.47 -52.83
CA GLU A 494 4.24 11.05 -51.61
C GLU A 494 4.89 10.48 -50.34
N THR A 495 5.23 9.18 -50.34
CA THR A 495 5.89 8.53 -49.19
C THR A 495 7.30 9.09 -48.99
N GLU A 496 8.12 9.18 -50.04
CA GLU A 496 9.47 9.77 -49.97
C GLU A 496 9.44 11.22 -49.44
N SER A 497 8.49 12.02 -49.92
CA SER A 497 8.27 13.41 -49.47
C SER A 497 7.90 13.49 -47.99
N ALA A 498 6.95 12.66 -47.53
CA ALA A 498 6.50 12.63 -46.15
C ALA A 498 7.56 12.07 -45.18
N VAL A 499 8.30 11.03 -45.58
CA VAL A 499 9.41 10.45 -44.81
C VAL A 499 10.55 11.46 -44.64
N ALA A 500 10.93 12.18 -45.70
CA ALA A 500 11.94 13.23 -45.62
C ALA A 500 11.49 14.39 -44.69
N GLY A 501 10.23 14.82 -44.81
CA GLY A 501 9.65 15.86 -43.95
C GLY A 501 9.61 15.46 -42.48
N LEU A 502 9.19 14.23 -42.18
CA LEU A 502 9.16 13.70 -40.82
C LEU A 502 10.58 13.54 -40.26
N SER A 503 11.52 12.97 -41.02
CA SER A 503 12.91 12.80 -40.60
C SER A 503 13.59 14.13 -40.24
N SER A 504 13.27 15.21 -40.95
CA SER A 504 13.76 16.56 -40.61
C SER A 504 13.18 17.06 -39.27
N ALA A 505 11.89 16.85 -39.03
CA ALA A 505 11.23 17.25 -37.79
C ALA A 505 11.66 16.42 -36.57
N LEU A 506 11.97 15.13 -36.75
CA LEU A 506 12.45 14.25 -35.67
C LEU A 506 13.83 14.65 -35.11
N ALA A 507 14.65 15.37 -35.88
CA ALA A 507 16.01 15.76 -35.48
C ALA A 507 16.06 16.59 -34.18
N GLY A 508 15.01 17.37 -33.88
CA GLY A 508 14.93 18.20 -32.68
C GLY A 508 14.69 17.47 -31.35
N PHE A 509 14.39 16.16 -31.38
CA PHE A 509 13.91 15.40 -30.22
C PHE A 509 14.96 14.52 -29.53
N GLU A 510 16.17 14.40 -30.09
CA GLU A 510 17.27 13.53 -29.61
C GLU A 510 16.81 12.09 -29.31
N MET A 511 16.31 11.43 -30.36
CA MET A 511 15.91 10.02 -30.34
C MET A 511 17.09 9.10 -30.67
N ASP A 512 17.02 7.86 -30.23
CA ASP A 512 17.91 6.82 -30.74
C ASP A 512 17.59 6.48 -32.21
N GLU A 513 18.63 6.12 -32.95
CA GLU A 513 18.57 5.79 -34.38
C GLU A 513 17.55 4.69 -34.66
N GLN A 514 17.50 3.64 -33.82
CA GLN A 514 16.60 2.51 -34.03
C GLN A 514 15.11 2.90 -33.86
N THR A 515 14.78 3.84 -32.98
CA THR A 515 13.40 4.33 -32.80
C THR A 515 13.03 5.41 -33.81
N ARG A 516 13.99 6.23 -34.27
CA ARG A 516 13.80 7.11 -35.44
C ARG A 516 13.40 6.27 -36.65
N ASP A 517 14.19 5.27 -36.99
CA ASP A 517 14.02 4.48 -38.21
C ASP A 517 12.73 3.64 -38.17
N LYS A 518 12.37 3.07 -37.00
CA LYS A 518 11.04 2.44 -36.80
C LYS A 518 9.87 3.40 -37.06
N THR A 519 9.98 4.66 -36.62
CA THR A 519 8.94 5.67 -36.84
C THR A 519 8.78 5.97 -38.33
N LEU A 520 9.89 6.11 -39.07
CA LEU A 520 9.88 6.33 -40.52
C LEU A 520 9.28 5.11 -41.26
N THR A 521 9.72 3.88 -40.94
CA THR A 521 9.16 2.65 -41.51
C THR A 521 7.67 2.46 -41.16
N SER A 522 7.21 2.95 -40.01
CA SER A 522 5.77 2.95 -39.67
C SER A 522 4.97 3.83 -40.64
N LEU A 523 5.50 4.99 -41.02
CA LEU A 523 4.87 5.91 -41.96
C LEU A 523 4.80 5.32 -43.38
N GLU A 524 5.85 4.62 -43.83
CA GLU A 524 5.88 3.89 -45.10
C GLU A 524 4.82 2.78 -45.17
N ASN A 525 4.67 2.02 -44.07
CA ASN A 525 3.64 0.99 -43.96
C ASN A 525 2.23 1.59 -43.88
N TYR A 526 2.05 2.73 -43.22
CA TYR A 526 0.79 3.48 -43.22
C TYR A 526 0.41 3.90 -44.65
N ALA A 527 1.34 4.47 -45.41
CA ALA A 527 1.12 4.89 -46.80
C ALA A 527 0.68 3.70 -47.69
N ARG A 528 1.35 2.55 -47.59
CA ARG A 528 0.92 1.30 -48.26
C ARG A 528 -0.49 0.88 -47.81
N GLY A 529 -0.77 0.95 -46.51
CA GLY A 529 -2.07 0.62 -45.92
C GLY A 529 -3.24 1.47 -46.43
N VAL A 530 -3.04 2.78 -46.64
CA VAL A 530 -4.05 3.68 -47.24
C VAL A 530 -4.43 3.20 -48.64
N VAL A 531 -3.43 2.89 -49.48
CA VAL A 531 -3.67 2.42 -50.85
C VAL A 531 -4.37 1.05 -50.86
N GLU A 532 -3.98 0.13 -49.99
CA GLU A 532 -4.67 -1.16 -49.84
C GLU A 532 -6.12 -1.00 -49.39
N ALA A 533 -6.40 -0.09 -48.44
CA ALA A 533 -7.75 0.16 -47.95
C ALA A 533 -8.65 0.73 -49.06
N LYS A 534 -8.15 1.70 -49.84
CA LYS A 534 -8.87 2.27 -50.99
C LYS A 534 -9.08 1.26 -52.12
N ALA A 535 -8.11 0.39 -52.40
CA ALA A 535 -8.28 -0.71 -53.35
C ALA A 535 -9.37 -1.70 -52.91
N LYS A 536 -9.45 -2.02 -51.62
CA LYS A 536 -10.51 -2.87 -51.03
C LYS A 536 -11.89 -2.20 -51.10
N GLU A 537 -11.96 -0.88 -50.94
CA GLU A 537 -13.20 -0.10 -51.08
C GLU A 537 -13.73 -0.11 -52.53
N GLU A 538 -12.89 0.16 -53.52
CA GLU A 538 -13.27 0.14 -54.94
C GLU A 538 -13.59 -1.26 -55.47
N ALA A 539 -12.87 -2.29 -55.03
CA ALA A 539 -13.22 -3.67 -55.36
C ALA A 539 -14.62 -4.05 -54.85
N GLY A 540 -15.08 -3.48 -53.74
CA GLY A 540 -16.46 -3.58 -53.27
C GLY A 540 -17.49 -2.91 -54.20
N ARG A 541 -17.08 -1.89 -54.97
CA ARG A 541 -17.91 -1.18 -55.96
C ARG A 541 -17.84 -1.77 -57.38
N VAL A 542 -17.02 -2.80 -57.61
CA VAL A 542 -16.69 -3.32 -58.96
C VAL A 542 -17.91 -3.60 -59.85
N LEU A 543 -18.99 -4.19 -59.32
CA LEU A 543 -20.18 -4.51 -60.12
C LEU A 543 -20.88 -3.26 -60.68
N ILE A 544 -20.86 -2.16 -59.93
CA ILE A 544 -21.43 -0.88 -60.35
C ILE A 544 -20.54 -0.28 -61.45
N ARG A 545 -19.23 -0.16 -61.17
CA ARG A 545 -18.21 0.31 -62.14
C ARG A 545 -18.26 -0.49 -63.46
N MET A 546 -18.44 -1.82 -63.40
CA MET A 546 -18.63 -2.70 -64.56
C MET A 546 -19.89 -2.37 -65.37
N LYS A 547 -21.03 -2.10 -64.71
CA LYS A 547 -22.29 -1.72 -65.33
C LYS A 547 -22.24 -0.32 -65.94
N ASP A 548 -21.54 0.61 -65.31
CA ASP A 548 -21.38 1.97 -65.81
C ASP A 548 -20.46 2.00 -67.04
N ARG A 549 -19.33 1.28 -67.00
CA ARG A 549 -18.47 1.03 -68.17
C ARG A 549 -19.24 0.35 -69.30
N PHE A 550 -20.09 -0.64 -69.00
CA PHE A 550 -20.94 -1.28 -70.01
C PHE A 550 -21.92 -0.29 -70.62
N SER A 551 -22.65 0.47 -69.79
CA SER A 551 -23.68 1.41 -70.23
C SER A 551 -23.11 2.58 -71.02
N MET A 552 -21.90 3.03 -70.68
CA MET A 552 -21.11 3.96 -71.47
C MET A 552 -20.87 3.43 -72.89
N LEU A 553 -20.17 2.29 -73.05
CA LEU A 553 -19.84 1.74 -74.37
C LEU A 553 -21.04 1.19 -75.16
N PHE A 554 -22.09 0.73 -74.49
CA PHE A 554 -23.27 0.13 -75.14
C PHE A 554 -24.27 1.19 -75.58
N SER A 555 -24.61 2.13 -74.69
CA SER A 555 -25.68 3.11 -74.90
C SER A 555 -25.22 4.42 -75.54
N HIS A 556 -23.92 4.59 -75.80
CA HIS A 556 -23.37 5.76 -76.50
C HIS A 556 -22.54 5.35 -77.73
N ASP A 557 -22.31 6.29 -78.64
CA ASP A 557 -21.42 6.15 -79.81
C ASP A 557 -19.99 6.66 -79.54
N SER A 558 -19.18 6.75 -80.60
CA SER A 558 -17.79 7.25 -80.53
C SER A 558 -17.69 8.70 -80.07
N ASP A 559 -18.74 9.48 -80.28
CA ASP A 559 -18.78 10.91 -80.04
C ASP A 559 -19.45 11.21 -78.68
N SER A 560 -19.62 10.15 -77.87
CA SER A 560 -20.29 10.13 -76.56
C SER A 560 -21.77 10.53 -76.59
N MET A 561 -22.42 10.50 -77.76
CA MET A 561 -23.85 10.78 -77.90
C MET A 561 -24.70 9.51 -77.63
N PRO A 562 -25.91 9.64 -77.03
CA PRO A 562 -26.80 8.50 -76.80
C PRO A 562 -27.18 7.80 -78.11
N ARG A 563 -26.83 6.50 -78.19
CA ARG A 563 -26.93 5.69 -79.41
C ARG A 563 -28.39 5.40 -79.77
N VAL A 564 -28.83 5.93 -80.90
CA VAL A 564 -30.15 5.62 -81.49
C VAL A 564 -30.06 4.33 -82.30
N TRP A 565 -30.95 3.38 -82.04
CA TRP A 565 -30.98 2.07 -82.72
C TRP A 565 -31.69 2.19 -84.08
N THR A 566 -30.99 2.68 -85.11
CA THR A 566 -31.56 2.95 -86.45
C THR A 566 -31.68 1.72 -87.35
N GLY A 567 -31.06 0.60 -86.97
CA GLY A 567 -31.10 -0.66 -87.73
C GLY A 567 -29.83 -0.98 -88.51
N LYS A 568 -28.81 -0.10 -88.45
CA LYS A 568 -27.49 -0.28 -89.07
C LYS A 568 -26.42 -0.78 -88.10
N GLU A 569 -26.73 -0.80 -86.81
CA GLU A 569 -25.80 -1.09 -85.73
C GLU A 569 -25.75 -2.59 -85.43
N ASP A 570 -24.56 -3.21 -85.41
CA ASP A 570 -24.40 -4.57 -84.91
C ASP A 570 -24.43 -4.58 -83.38
N ILE A 571 -25.63 -4.80 -82.83
CA ILE A 571 -25.84 -4.91 -81.39
C ILE A 571 -24.98 -6.04 -80.79
N ARG A 572 -24.73 -7.15 -81.51
CA ARG A 572 -23.93 -8.28 -80.98
C ARG A 572 -22.46 -7.91 -80.86
N GLY A 573 -21.89 -7.25 -81.86
CA GLY A 573 -20.54 -6.69 -81.83
C GLY A 573 -20.38 -5.66 -80.71
N ILE A 574 -21.30 -4.71 -80.59
CA ILE A 574 -21.28 -3.67 -79.54
C ILE A 574 -21.40 -4.30 -78.14
N THR A 575 -22.31 -5.26 -77.94
CA THR A 575 -22.40 -6.02 -76.67
C THR A 575 -21.12 -6.80 -76.38
N LYS A 576 -20.46 -7.41 -77.38
CA LYS A 576 -19.19 -8.13 -77.18
C LYS A 576 -18.07 -7.17 -76.73
N THR A 577 -17.94 -6.02 -77.38
CA THR A 577 -16.95 -4.98 -77.03
C THR A 577 -17.21 -4.41 -75.63
N ALA A 578 -18.45 -4.02 -75.33
CA ALA A 578 -18.82 -3.49 -74.02
C ALA A 578 -18.61 -4.51 -72.88
N ARG A 579 -19.00 -5.79 -73.08
CA ARG A 579 -18.71 -6.86 -72.12
C ARG A 579 -17.19 -7.08 -71.97
N SER A 580 -16.41 -7.05 -73.06
CA SER A 580 -14.94 -7.16 -72.98
C SER A 580 -14.29 -6.01 -72.19
N ALA A 581 -14.78 -4.78 -72.33
CA ALA A 581 -14.29 -3.63 -71.58
C ALA A 581 -14.59 -3.73 -70.08
N SER A 582 -15.80 -4.16 -69.70
CA SER A 582 -16.15 -4.41 -68.30
C SER A 582 -15.41 -5.61 -67.69
N LEU A 583 -14.99 -6.59 -68.51
CA LEU A 583 -14.15 -7.71 -68.04
C LEU A 583 -12.70 -7.29 -67.76
N LYS A 584 -12.13 -6.40 -68.58
CA LYS A 584 -10.83 -5.76 -68.30
C LYS A 584 -10.88 -4.90 -67.04
N LEU A 585 -11.96 -4.16 -66.81
CA LEU A 585 -12.16 -3.42 -65.55
C LEU A 585 -12.16 -4.37 -64.34
N LEU A 586 -12.83 -5.52 -64.44
CA LEU A 586 -12.79 -6.54 -63.40
C LEU A 586 -11.35 -7.05 -63.17
N SER A 587 -10.59 -7.42 -64.20
CA SER A 587 -9.21 -7.96 -64.04
C SER A 587 -8.24 -6.98 -63.38
N VAL A 588 -8.41 -5.66 -63.58
CA VAL A 588 -7.66 -4.61 -62.87
C VAL A 588 -8.01 -4.57 -61.38
N MET A 589 -9.27 -4.82 -61.01
CA MET A 589 -9.79 -4.78 -59.63
C MET A 589 -9.70 -6.12 -58.86
N VAL A 590 -9.23 -7.21 -59.47
CA VAL A 590 -9.11 -8.53 -58.79
C VAL A 590 -8.01 -8.56 -57.72
N ALA A 591 -6.90 -7.87 -57.93
CA ALA A 591 -5.71 -7.98 -57.08
C ALA A 591 -4.89 -6.68 -57.02
N ILE A 592 -4.18 -6.49 -55.91
CA ILE A 592 -3.29 -5.36 -55.63
C ILE A 592 -1.92 -5.59 -56.27
N ARG A 593 -1.49 -4.67 -57.14
CA ARG A 593 -0.24 -4.78 -57.93
C ARG A 593 0.76 -3.66 -57.60
N LEU A 594 1.15 -3.58 -56.31
CA LEU A 594 2.09 -2.57 -55.81
C LEU A 594 3.58 -2.95 -55.96
N ASP A 595 3.86 -4.21 -56.28
CA ASP A 595 5.21 -4.77 -56.47
C ASP A 595 5.33 -5.37 -57.90
N ASP A 596 6.53 -5.54 -58.49
CA ASP A 596 6.74 -5.82 -59.94
C ASP A 596 6.47 -7.28 -60.39
N GLU A 597 5.35 -7.83 -59.95
CA GLU A 597 4.93 -9.20 -60.25
C GLU A 597 3.91 -9.22 -61.41
N VAL A 598 4.08 -10.18 -62.33
CA VAL A 598 3.20 -10.38 -63.49
C VAL A 598 2.22 -11.52 -63.20
N ASP A 599 0.93 -11.30 -63.43
CA ASP A 599 -0.12 -12.30 -63.23
C ASP A 599 -0.89 -12.66 -64.51
N ASN A 600 -1.52 -13.84 -64.51
CA ASN A 600 -2.31 -14.33 -65.63
C ASN A 600 -3.81 -13.90 -65.64
N ILE A 601 -4.31 -13.10 -64.68
CA ILE A 601 -5.75 -12.93 -64.39
C ILE A 601 -6.56 -12.53 -65.62
N GLU A 602 -6.12 -11.54 -66.40
CA GLU A 602 -6.91 -11.05 -67.54
C GLU A 602 -7.11 -12.16 -68.59
N SER A 603 -6.09 -12.98 -68.83
CA SER A 603 -6.14 -14.09 -69.78
C SER A 603 -7.07 -15.21 -69.29
N THR A 604 -6.97 -15.56 -68.00
CA THR A 604 -7.78 -16.60 -67.35
C THR A 604 -9.26 -16.20 -67.30
N LEU A 605 -9.58 -14.97 -66.91
CA LEU A 605 -10.94 -14.44 -66.94
C LEU A 605 -11.48 -14.38 -68.38
N SER A 606 -10.71 -13.90 -69.34
CA SER A 606 -11.16 -13.79 -70.74
C SER A 606 -11.50 -15.15 -71.34
N SER A 607 -10.63 -16.15 -71.17
CA SER A 607 -10.83 -17.52 -71.64
C SER A 607 -12.04 -18.19 -71.02
N ALA A 608 -12.22 -18.05 -69.69
CA ALA A 608 -13.30 -18.74 -68.96
C ALA A 608 -14.68 -18.08 -69.10
N LEU A 609 -14.77 -16.78 -69.42
CA LEU A 609 -16.01 -16.00 -69.23
C LEU A 609 -16.61 -15.38 -70.51
N MET A 610 -15.84 -15.32 -71.61
CA MET A 610 -16.29 -14.77 -72.90
C MET A 610 -16.59 -15.84 -73.96
N ASP A 611 -15.87 -16.96 -73.97
CA ASP A 611 -15.87 -17.91 -75.10
C ASP A 611 -16.97 -18.99 -74.98
N THR A 612 -18.20 -18.63 -75.36
CA THR A 612 -19.29 -19.60 -75.56
C THR A 612 -19.24 -20.21 -76.97
N LYS A 613 -18.39 -21.22 -77.17
CA LYS A 613 -18.56 -22.16 -78.30
C LYS A 613 -19.74 -23.09 -78.04
N SER A 614 -20.45 -23.46 -79.10
CA SER A 614 -21.70 -24.23 -79.03
C SER A 614 -21.46 -25.70 -78.64
N ASN A 615 -22.07 -26.13 -77.53
CA ASN A 615 -22.16 -27.55 -77.13
C ASN A 615 -23.11 -28.32 -78.07
N ALA A 616 -22.67 -28.59 -79.30
CA ALA A 616 -23.45 -29.24 -80.35
C ALA A 616 -22.61 -30.17 -81.25
N ALA A 617 -21.61 -30.84 -80.67
CA ALA A 617 -20.93 -31.99 -81.29
C ALA A 617 -20.48 -32.97 -80.20
N VAL A 618 -20.90 -34.23 -80.31
CA VAL A 618 -20.47 -35.31 -79.42
C VAL A 618 -19.30 -36.04 -80.06
N THR A 619 -18.18 -36.15 -79.32
CA THR A 619 -17.17 -37.19 -79.56
C THR A 619 -16.49 -37.55 -78.25
N GLU A 620 -16.27 -38.83 -78.01
CA GLU A 620 -15.71 -39.32 -76.74
C GLU A 620 -14.20 -39.13 -76.67
N ARG A 621 -13.68 -38.62 -75.53
CA ARG A 621 -12.81 -39.38 -74.59
C ARG A 621 -12.19 -38.51 -73.47
N SER A 622 -11.94 -39.19 -72.34
CA SER A 622 -10.97 -38.89 -71.27
C SER A 622 -10.99 -37.54 -70.51
N ILE A 623 -11.42 -37.65 -69.24
CA ILE A 623 -10.71 -37.19 -68.01
C ILE A 623 -10.60 -35.66 -67.74
N THR A 624 -11.29 -35.25 -66.66
CA THR A 624 -11.11 -34.02 -65.85
C THR A 624 -10.84 -32.70 -66.57
N THR A 625 -11.89 -32.02 -67.02
CA THR A 625 -11.87 -30.56 -67.23
C THR A 625 -11.83 -29.84 -65.87
N TYR A 626 -10.66 -29.31 -65.50
CA TYR A 626 -10.50 -28.43 -64.33
C TYR A 626 -11.14 -27.06 -64.63
N ASP A 627 -11.95 -26.54 -63.70
CA ASP A 627 -12.57 -25.21 -63.83
C ASP A 627 -11.70 -24.18 -63.09
N PRO A 628 -10.96 -23.31 -63.80
CA PRO A 628 -10.02 -22.37 -63.16
C PRO A 628 -10.72 -21.34 -62.27
N LEU A 629 -12.04 -21.17 -62.39
CA LEU A 629 -12.83 -20.26 -61.55
C LEU A 629 -13.63 -20.99 -60.45
N ALA A 630 -13.28 -22.25 -60.16
CA ALA A 630 -13.79 -23.00 -59.01
C ALA A 630 -12.86 -22.90 -57.77
N SER A 631 -11.65 -22.35 -57.91
CA SER A 631 -10.70 -22.17 -56.80
C SER A 631 -11.09 -21.02 -55.87
N SER A 632 -10.81 -21.17 -54.57
CA SER A 632 -10.96 -20.11 -53.56
C SER A 632 -9.81 -19.09 -53.56
N ALA A 633 -8.71 -19.36 -54.29
CA ALA A 633 -7.53 -18.50 -54.40
C ALA A 633 -6.97 -18.47 -55.83
N TRP A 634 -6.16 -17.47 -56.14
CA TRP A 634 -5.41 -17.39 -57.40
C TRP A 634 -4.04 -18.05 -57.22
N ASP A 635 -3.66 -18.95 -58.13
CA ASP A 635 -2.47 -19.80 -57.95
C ASP A 635 -1.13 -19.02 -57.92
N GLU A 636 -1.10 -17.81 -58.52
CA GLU A 636 0.07 -16.93 -58.60
C GLU A 636 0.05 -15.76 -57.60
N ILE A 637 -1.01 -15.56 -56.81
CA ILE A 637 -1.21 -14.31 -56.05
C ILE A 637 -1.51 -14.59 -54.56
N PRO A 638 -0.73 -14.01 -53.62
CA PRO A 638 -0.99 -14.13 -52.19
C PRO A 638 -2.40 -13.68 -51.77
N SER A 639 -2.97 -14.35 -50.78
CA SER A 639 -4.28 -14.01 -50.20
C SER A 639 -4.33 -12.61 -49.57
N SER A 640 -3.19 -12.02 -49.22
CA SER A 640 -3.07 -10.63 -48.77
C SER A 640 -3.26 -9.60 -49.88
N ARG A 641 -2.88 -9.93 -51.12
CA ARG A 641 -3.04 -9.06 -52.31
C ARG A 641 -4.33 -9.32 -53.09
N THR A 642 -5.03 -10.42 -52.81
CA THR A 642 -6.30 -10.77 -53.47
C THR A 642 -7.44 -9.88 -52.95
N LEU A 643 -8.11 -9.16 -53.85
CA LEU A 643 -9.31 -8.37 -53.55
C LEU A 643 -10.60 -9.15 -53.84
N ILE A 644 -10.60 -9.94 -54.92
CA ILE A 644 -11.74 -10.72 -55.39
C ILE A 644 -11.27 -12.14 -55.74
N THR A 645 -11.89 -13.17 -55.15
CA THR A 645 -11.55 -14.58 -55.42
C THR A 645 -12.09 -15.06 -56.79
N PRO A 646 -11.53 -16.12 -57.40
CA PRO A 646 -12.01 -16.63 -58.70
C PRO A 646 -13.51 -16.97 -58.71
N VAL A 647 -14.00 -17.60 -57.64
CA VAL A 647 -15.43 -17.91 -57.44
C VAL A 647 -16.29 -16.65 -57.34
N GLN A 648 -15.80 -15.58 -56.67
CA GLN A 648 -16.50 -14.29 -56.64
C GLN A 648 -16.52 -13.63 -58.03
N CYS A 649 -15.42 -13.64 -58.79
CA CYS A 649 -15.40 -13.15 -60.17
C CYS A 649 -16.44 -13.85 -61.04
N LYS A 650 -16.56 -15.19 -60.92
CA LYS A 650 -17.57 -15.99 -61.63
C LYS A 650 -19.01 -15.61 -61.25
N SER A 651 -19.26 -15.34 -59.97
CA SER A 651 -20.57 -14.89 -59.46
C SER A 651 -20.92 -13.47 -59.95
N LEU A 652 -19.99 -12.52 -59.77
CA LEU A 652 -20.12 -11.13 -60.20
C LEU A 652 -20.36 -11.04 -61.72
N TRP A 653 -19.64 -11.81 -62.51
CA TRP A 653 -19.82 -11.87 -63.96
C TRP A 653 -21.17 -12.43 -64.38
N ARG A 654 -21.70 -13.44 -63.66
CA ARG A 654 -23.05 -13.97 -63.89
C ARG A 654 -24.11 -12.92 -63.58
N GLN A 655 -24.00 -12.23 -62.45
CA GLN A 655 -24.92 -11.14 -62.07
C GLN A 655 -24.86 -9.99 -63.08
N PHE A 656 -23.65 -9.53 -63.44
CA PHE A 656 -23.42 -8.52 -64.48
C PHE A 656 -24.05 -8.90 -65.82
N LYS A 657 -23.90 -10.16 -66.27
CA LYS A 657 -24.56 -10.65 -67.50
C LYS A 657 -26.07 -10.52 -67.39
N THR A 658 -26.69 -11.04 -66.32
CA THR A 658 -28.15 -10.97 -66.12
C THR A 658 -28.69 -9.54 -66.07
N GLU A 659 -28.03 -8.64 -65.33
CA GLU A 659 -28.48 -7.25 -65.20
C GLU A 659 -28.30 -6.42 -66.49
N THR A 660 -27.28 -6.73 -67.31
CA THR A 660 -27.09 -6.08 -68.63
C THR A 660 -27.93 -6.68 -69.75
N GLU A 661 -28.39 -7.93 -69.62
CA GLU A 661 -29.18 -8.65 -70.63
C GLU A 661 -30.52 -7.97 -70.93
N TYR A 662 -31.13 -7.34 -69.92
CA TYR A 662 -32.35 -6.54 -70.11
C TYR A 662 -32.11 -5.37 -71.06
N SER A 663 -31.03 -4.59 -70.86
CA SER A 663 -30.68 -3.46 -71.74
C SER A 663 -30.36 -3.90 -73.17
N VAL A 664 -29.69 -5.04 -73.34
CA VAL A 664 -29.43 -5.62 -74.67
C VAL A 664 -30.73 -6.07 -75.35
N THR A 665 -31.63 -6.72 -74.60
CA THR A 665 -32.94 -7.13 -75.11
C THR A 665 -33.79 -5.93 -75.48
N GLN A 666 -33.79 -4.87 -74.67
CA GLN A 666 -34.48 -3.61 -74.94
C GLN A 666 -33.94 -2.90 -76.20
N ALA A 667 -32.63 -2.91 -76.42
CA ALA A 667 -32.02 -2.38 -77.65
C ALA A 667 -32.45 -3.16 -78.90
N ILE A 668 -32.49 -4.50 -78.82
CA ILE A 668 -32.99 -5.37 -79.91
C ILE A 668 -34.48 -5.06 -80.17
N SER A 669 -35.31 -5.02 -79.13
CA SER A 669 -36.74 -4.67 -79.25
C SER A 669 -36.96 -3.27 -79.82
N ALA A 670 -36.11 -2.29 -79.47
CA ALA A 670 -36.14 -0.95 -80.05
C ALA A 670 -35.75 -0.96 -81.53
N GLN A 671 -34.73 -1.72 -81.93
CA GLN A 671 -34.31 -1.85 -83.33
C GLN A 671 -35.39 -2.55 -84.18
N GLU A 672 -36.09 -3.55 -83.63
CA GLU A 672 -37.23 -4.20 -84.27
C GLU A 672 -38.47 -3.28 -84.35
N ALA A 673 -38.76 -2.52 -83.30
CA ALA A 673 -39.83 -1.52 -83.31
C ALA A 673 -39.57 -0.44 -84.37
N ASN A 674 -38.33 0.07 -84.44
CA ASN A 674 -37.95 1.08 -85.43
C ASN A 674 -38.07 0.55 -86.87
N LYS A 675 -37.67 -0.71 -87.11
CA LYS A 675 -37.89 -1.42 -88.39
C LYS A 675 -39.37 -1.61 -88.75
N ARG A 676 -40.28 -1.70 -87.76
CA ARG A 676 -41.73 -1.80 -87.99
C ARG A 676 -42.44 -0.45 -88.16
N ASN A 677 -41.87 0.63 -87.62
CA ASN A 677 -42.60 1.90 -87.41
C ASN A 677 -42.37 2.97 -88.51
N ASN A 678 -41.91 2.59 -89.70
CA ASN A 678 -41.59 3.53 -90.79
C ASN A 678 -42.84 4.09 -91.53
N ASN A 679 -43.98 4.26 -90.82
CA ASN A 679 -45.18 4.94 -91.29
C ASN A 679 -46.20 5.15 -90.14
N TRP A 680 -45.94 6.09 -89.22
CA TRP A 680 -46.99 6.59 -88.32
C TRP A 680 -46.80 8.07 -87.98
N LEU A 681 -47.77 8.90 -88.37
CA LEU A 681 -47.90 10.28 -87.93
C LEU A 681 -48.51 10.33 -86.52
N PRO A 682 -48.19 11.34 -85.69
CA PRO A 682 -48.77 11.45 -84.36
C PRO A 682 -50.30 11.66 -84.40
N PRO A 683 -51.03 11.29 -83.34
CA PRO A 683 -52.50 11.39 -83.31
C PRO A 683 -53.02 12.81 -83.59
N PRO A 684 -54.16 12.99 -84.29
CA PRO A 684 -54.67 14.31 -84.67
C PRO A 684 -54.83 15.31 -83.52
N TRP A 685 -55.18 14.85 -82.31
CA TRP A 685 -55.29 15.71 -81.13
C TRP A 685 -53.94 16.31 -80.71
N ALA A 686 -52.83 15.60 -80.89
CA ALA A 686 -51.49 16.09 -80.57
C ALA A 686 -51.00 17.11 -81.62
N ILE A 687 -51.37 16.91 -82.89
CA ILE A 687 -51.13 17.88 -83.97
C ILE A 687 -51.90 19.18 -83.70
N VAL A 688 -53.18 19.09 -83.32
CA VAL A 688 -54.00 20.26 -82.94
C VAL A 688 -53.44 20.97 -81.69
N ALA A 689 -53.02 20.22 -80.66
CA ALA A 689 -52.41 20.81 -79.46
C ALA A 689 -51.12 21.58 -79.78
N LEU A 690 -50.26 21.04 -80.66
CA LEU A 690 -49.04 21.71 -81.12
C LEU A 690 -49.31 23.00 -81.89
N ILE A 691 -50.39 23.04 -82.69
CA ILE A 691 -50.80 24.24 -83.45
C ILE A 691 -51.36 25.33 -82.53
N VAL A 692 -52.07 24.96 -81.45
CA VAL A 692 -52.72 25.93 -80.55
C VAL A 692 -51.78 26.47 -79.46
N LEU A 693 -50.88 25.63 -78.92
CA LEU A 693 -50.03 26.01 -77.78
C LEU A 693 -48.65 26.53 -78.18
N GLY A 694 -48.12 26.12 -79.34
CA GLY A 694 -46.70 26.28 -79.65
C GLY A 694 -45.83 25.15 -79.08
N PHE A 695 -44.73 24.85 -79.76
CA PHE A 695 -43.87 23.69 -79.45
C PHE A 695 -43.16 23.82 -78.09
N ASN A 696 -42.73 25.04 -77.72
CA ASN A 696 -41.96 25.29 -76.51
C ASN A 696 -42.85 25.23 -75.25
N GLU A 697 -44.02 25.83 -75.30
CA GLU A 697 -45.04 25.81 -74.24
C GLU A 697 -45.54 24.38 -74.00
N PHE A 698 -45.84 23.64 -75.07
CA PHE A 698 -46.26 22.23 -74.98
C PHE A 698 -45.17 21.34 -74.33
N MET A 699 -43.91 21.50 -74.73
CA MET A 699 -42.78 20.81 -74.10
C MET A 699 -42.54 21.24 -72.64
N THR A 700 -42.78 22.51 -72.32
CA THR A 700 -42.62 23.05 -70.96
C THR A 700 -43.68 22.48 -70.01
N LEU A 701 -44.92 22.33 -70.49
CA LEU A 701 -46.01 21.68 -69.74
C LEU A 701 -45.72 20.21 -69.42
N LEU A 702 -45.10 19.49 -70.36
CA LEU A 702 -44.74 18.07 -70.20
C LEU A 702 -43.47 17.83 -69.37
N ARG A 703 -42.50 18.74 -69.38
CA ARG A 703 -41.22 18.57 -68.65
C ARG A 703 -41.29 18.92 -67.17
N ASN A 704 -42.27 19.70 -66.71
CA ASN A 704 -42.35 20.14 -65.32
C ASN A 704 -43.38 19.33 -64.51
N PRO A 705 -42.95 18.42 -63.60
CA PRO A 705 -43.87 17.56 -62.85
C PRO A 705 -44.79 18.35 -61.89
N LEU A 706 -44.46 19.59 -61.53
CA LEU A 706 -45.32 20.42 -60.69
C LEU A 706 -46.59 20.87 -61.41
N TYR A 707 -46.53 21.18 -62.71
CA TYR A 707 -47.73 21.54 -63.49
C TYR A 707 -48.62 20.32 -63.76
N LEU A 708 -48.03 19.16 -64.05
CA LEU A 708 -48.77 17.89 -64.12
C LEU A 708 -49.43 17.55 -62.78
N GLY A 709 -48.74 17.76 -61.65
CA GLY A 709 -49.32 17.64 -60.30
C GLY A 709 -50.49 18.60 -60.07
N PHE A 710 -50.36 19.87 -60.47
CA PHE A 710 -51.42 20.88 -60.33
C PHE A 710 -52.66 20.53 -61.17
N ILE A 711 -52.46 20.08 -62.42
CA ILE A 711 -53.54 19.61 -63.31
C ILE A 711 -54.20 18.35 -62.74
N PHE A 712 -53.43 17.43 -62.16
CA PHE A 712 -53.97 16.21 -61.52
C PHE A 712 -54.79 16.52 -60.26
N VAL A 713 -54.34 17.45 -59.41
CA VAL A 713 -55.09 17.91 -58.23
C VAL A 713 -56.35 18.67 -58.65
N ALA A 714 -56.27 19.54 -59.66
CA ALA A 714 -57.44 20.22 -60.22
C ALA A 714 -58.46 19.21 -60.81
N PHE A 715 -57.99 18.20 -61.54
CA PHE A 715 -58.83 17.11 -62.06
C PHE A 715 -59.50 16.31 -60.93
N LEU A 716 -58.78 16.00 -59.85
CA LEU A 716 -59.35 15.33 -58.69
C LEU A 716 -60.40 16.19 -57.96
N LEU A 717 -60.19 17.50 -57.82
CA LEU A 717 -61.17 18.43 -57.24
C LEU A 717 -62.42 18.56 -58.11
N VAL A 718 -62.26 18.71 -59.43
CA VAL A 718 -63.38 18.74 -60.39
C VAL A 718 -64.13 17.40 -60.38
N LYS A 719 -63.44 16.27 -60.32
CA LYS A 719 -64.06 14.94 -60.22
C LYS A 719 -64.79 14.74 -58.89
N ALA A 720 -64.26 15.24 -57.78
CA ALA A 720 -64.92 15.19 -56.48
C ALA A 720 -66.22 16.01 -56.47
N LEU A 721 -66.19 17.22 -57.03
CA LEU A 721 -67.39 18.05 -57.23
C LEU A 721 -68.40 17.38 -58.16
N TRP A 722 -67.95 16.76 -59.26
CA TRP A 722 -68.81 16.05 -60.21
C TRP A 722 -69.56 14.88 -59.57
N VAL A 723 -68.91 14.16 -58.64
CA VAL A 723 -69.50 13.05 -57.89
C VAL A 723 -70.40 13.54 -56.74
N GLN A 724 -70.03 14.62 -56.03
CA GLN A 724 -70.84 15.15 -54.92
C GLN A 724 -72.10 15.89 -55.36
N LEU A 725 -72.12 16.49 -56.55
CA LEU A 725 -73.28 17.22 -57.08
C LEU A 725 -74.27 16.34 -57.89
N ASP A 726 -73.99 15.04 -58.01
CA ASP A 726 -74.68 14.08 -58.90
C ASP A 726 -75.15 14.69 -60.23
N ILE A 727 -74.18 15.23 -60.97
CA ILE A 727 -74.40 15.86 -62.27
C ILE A 727 -75.03 14.86 -63.26
N SER A 728 -74.79 13.56 -63.07
CA SER A 728 -75.36 12.48 -63.88
C SER A 728 -76.86 12.30 -63.64
N GLY A 729 -77.30 12.36 -62.38
CA GLY A 729 -78.72 12.28 -62.00
C GLY A 729 -79.51 13.54 -62.37
N GLU A 730 -78.99 14.73 -62.05
CA GLU A 730 -79.71 16.01 -62.25
C GLU A 730 -80.00 16.34 -63.72
N PHE A 731 -79.09 16.00 -64.65
CA PHE A 731 -79.29 16.25 -66.08
C PHE A 731 -80.18 15.23 -66.80
N SER A 732 -80.64 14.17 -66.11
CA SER A 732 -81.53 13.14 -66.70
C SER A 732 -82.86 13.70 -67.23
N ASN A 733 -83.34 14.82 -66.67
CA ASN A 733 -84.57 15.51 -67.08
C ASN A 733 -84.32 16.71 -68.02
N GLY A 734 -83.13 16.82 -68.61
CA GLY A 734 -82.78 17.82 -69.62
C GLY A 734 -82.00 19.03 -69.08
N ALA A 735 -81.49 19.84 -70.02
CA ALA A 735 -80.48 20.85 -69.72
C ALA A 735 -80.97 22.04 -68.87
N LEU A 736 -82.21 22.51 -69.10
CA LEU A 736 -82.72 23.71 -68.43
C LEU A 736 -83.08 23.47 -66.94
N PRO A 737 -83.76 22.37 -66.55
CA PRO A 737 -83.95 22.03 -65.14
C PRO A 737 -82.62 21.77 -64.40
N GLY A 738 -81.69 21.02 -65.03
CA GLY A 738 -80.40 20.68 -64.42
C GLY A 738 -79.57 21.90 -64.04
N LEU A 739 -79.50 22.92 -64.92
CA LEU A 739 -78.78 24.17 -64.63
C LEU A 739 -79.38 24.98 -63.47
N ILE A 740 -80.71 24.95 -63.30
CA ILE A 740 -81.40 25.66 -62.21
C ILE A 740 -81.26 24.90 -60.88
N SER A 741 -81.28 23.57 -60.91
CA SER A 741 -81.01 22.73 -59.73
C SER A 741 -79.57 22.87 -59.25
N LEU A 742 -78.59 22.86 -60.18
CA LEU A 742 -77.18 23.08 -59.85
C LEU A 742 -76.92 24.49 -59.28
N SER A 743 -77.50 25.54 -59.85
CA SER A 743 -77.28 26.91 -59.36
C SER A 743 -77.82 27.13 -57.94
N THR A 744 -78.89 26.42 -57.55
CA THR A 744 -79.47 26.50 -56.20
C THR A 744 -78.77 25.60 -55.17
N LYS A 745 -78.16 24.48 -55.59
CA LYS A 745 -77.38 23.59 -54.70
C LYS A 745 -75.92 24.01 -54.50
N LEU A 746 -75.33 24.81 -55.40
CA LEU A 746 -73.91 25.15 -55.36
C LEU A 746 -73.50 25.93 -54.09
N LEU A 747 -74.18 27.05 -53.79
CA LEU A 747 -73.88 27.87 -52.61
C LEU A 747 -73.96 27.11 -51.27
N PRO A 748 -75.07 26.44 -50.91
CA PRO A 748 -75.18 25.75 -49.61
C PRO A 748 -74.18 24.60 -49.47
N THR A 749 -73.80 23.94 -50.58
CA THR A 749 -72.79 22.87 -50.55
C THR A 749 -71.39 23.41 -50.29
N VAL A 750 -71.00 24.51 -50.97
CA VAL A 750 -69.72 25.20 -50.72
C VAL A 750 -69.66 25.77 -49.30
N MET A 751 -70.73 26.39 -48.81
CA MET A 751 -70.80 26.89 -47.43
C MET A 751 -70.69 25.76 -46.40
N ASN A 752 -71.28 24.58 -46.63
CA ASN A 752 -71.12 23.44 -45.72
C ASN A 752 -69.70 22.85 -45.71
N LEU A 753 -68.99 22.84 -46.85
CA LEU A 753 -67.58 22.43 -46.88
C LEU A 753 -66.70 23.42 -46.10
N ILE A 754 -66.87 24.72 -46.34
CA ILE A 754 -66.12 25.78 -45.65
C ILE A 754 -66.42 25.76 -44.15
N LYS A 755 -67.67 25.53 -43.75
CA LYS A 755 -68.06 25.45 -42.34
C LYS A 755 -67.45 24.23 -41.64
N ARG A 756 -67.46 23.04 -42.26
CA ARG A 756 -66.77 21.86 -41.71
C ARG A 756 -65.25 22.08 -41.54
N LEU A 757 -64.60 22.68 -42.55
CA LEU A 757 -63.17 22.99 -42.48
C LEU A 757 -62.83 24.07 -41.44
N ALA A 758 -63.79 24.89 -41.02
CA ALA A 758 -63.64 25.84 -39.91
C ALA A 758 -63.89 25.21 -38.53
N GLU A 759 -64.80 24.22 -38.43
CA GLU A 759 -65.20 23.60 -37.17
C GLU A 759 -64.24 22.48 -36.69
N GLU A 760 -63.48 21.85 -37.59
CA GLU A 760 -62.44 20.84 -37.22
C GLU A 760 -61.12 21.47 -36.70
N GLY A 761 -61.03 22.80 -36.60
CA GLY A 761 -59.81 23.51 -36.20
C GLY A 761 -59.56 23.66 -34.68
N GLN A 762 -60.58 23.51 -33.82
CA GLN A 762 -60.46 23.77 -32.37
C GLN A 762 -61.40 22.91 -31.51
N ILE A 763 -60.86 21.92 -30.78
CA ILE A 763 -60.98 21.72 -29.30
C ILE A 763 -60.34 20.37 -28.87
N PRO A 764 -59.71 20.26 -27.68
CA PRO A 764 -58.93 19.06 -27.29
C PRO A 764 -59.76 17.93 -26.65
N ALA A 765 -59.26 16.69 -26.72
CA ALA A 765 -59.96 15.50 -26.24
C ALA A 765 -59.69 15.14 -24.76
N THR A 766 -60.75 14.85 -24.01
CA THR A 766 -60.75 14.04 -22.78
C THR A 766 -60.98 12.55 -23.12
N ASN A 767 -60.71 11.62 -22.18
CA ASN A 767 -60.72 10.17 -22.48
C ASN A 767 -60.90 9.27 -21.22
N VAL A 768 -60.99 7.94 -21.39
CA VAL A 768 -61.22 6.86 -20.37
C VAL A 768 -62.72 6.66 -20.03
N PRO A 769 -63.33 5.44 -20.11
CA PRO A 769 -62.90 4.20 -19.42
C PRO A 769 -62.84 2.88 -20.23
N GLN A 770 -62.68 1.74 -19.54
CA GLN A 770 -62.09 0.47 -20.00
C GLN A 770 -63.09 -0.67 -20.33
N ARG A 771 -62.65 -1.65 -21.13
CA ARG A 771 -62.48 -3.06 -20.64
C ARG A 771 -61.53 -3.92 -21.49
N ASN A 772 -61.05 -5.00 -20.85
CA ASN A 772 -60.00 -5.97 -21.24
C ASN A 772 -60.58 -7.17 -22.06
N PRO A 773 -59.83 -8.23 -22.46
CA PRO A 773 -58.39 -8.59 -22.24
C PRO A 773 -57.61 -8.92 -23.56
N ALA A 774 -56.32 -9.26 -23.62
CA ALA A 774 -55.11 -9.16 -22.77
C ALA A 774 -53.89 -9.58 -23.66
N LEU A 775 -52.61 -9.49 -23.29
CA LEU A 775 -51.96 -9.02 -22.05
C LEU A 775 -50.91 -7.94 -22.38
N ALA A 776 -49.60 -8.14 -22.14
CA ALA A 776 -48.60 -7.06 -22.35
C ALA A 776 -47.13 -7.50 -22.49
N ALA A 777 -46.41 -6.76 -23.35
CA ALA A 777 -45.02 -6.30 -23.16
C ALA A 777 -44.85 -4.96 -23.93
N LYS A 778 -44.04 -4.01 -23.43
CA LYS A 778 -43.87 -2.65 -24.01
C LYS A 778 -42.41 -2.21 -24.00
N THR A 779 -42.08 -1.19 -24.82
CA THR A 779 -40.71 -0.70 -25.10
C THR A 779 -40.67 0.84 -25.21
N TYR A 780 -39.47 1.42 -25.20
CA TYR A 780 -39.07 2.84 -25.47
C TYR A 780 -39.19 3.85 -24.29
N ARG A 781 -38.36 4.90 -24.06
CA ARG A 781 -37.00 5.40 -24.50
C ARG A 781 -36.99 6.86 -25.06
N ASN A 782 -36.36 7.79 -24.31
CA ASN A 782 -35.94 9.18 -24.67
C ASN A 782 -37.07 10.17 -25.05
N GLY A 783 -36.89 11.52 -25.12
CA GLY A 783 -35.78 12.46 -24.76
C GLY A 783 -36.34 13.67 -23.98
N ASN A 784 -35.92 14.95 -23.99
CA ASN A 784 -34.79 15.81 -24.48
C ASN A 784 -34.95 17.18 -23.73
N GLY A 785 -34.12 18.25 -23.77
CA GLY A 785 -32.80 18.57 -24.36
C GLY A 785 -32.53 20.11 -24.25
N THR A 786 -31.27 20.57 -24.46
CA THR A 786 -30.80 22.00 -24.67
C THR A 786 -31.19 23.09 -23.62
N THR A 787 -30.35 23.97 -23.06
CA THR A 787 -28.92 24.41 -23.21
C THR A 787 -28.58 25.30 -21.97
N SER A 788 -27.41 25.89 -21.67
CA SER A 788 -26.03 26.00 -22.25
C SER A 788 -25.04 26.46 -21.13
N ASP A 789 -23.80 26.80 -21.52
CA ASP A 789 -22.83 27.67 -20.79
C ASP A 789 -22.12 27.14 -19.51
N MET A 790 -21.24 27.98 -18.94
CA MET A 790 -19.92 27.55 -18.42
C MET A 790 -19.67 27.70 -16.90
N SER A 791 -18.69 26.90 -16.43
CA SER A 791 -17.65 27.21 -15.42
C SER A 791 -17.93 27.17 -13.89
N THR A 792 -17.07 26.38 -13.22
CA THR A 792 -16.43 26.62 -11.89
C THR A 792 -17.23 26.64 -10.58
N ALA A 793 -16.49 26.40 -9.47
CA ALA A 793 -16.87 26.43 -8.05
C ALA A 793 -17.95 25.41 -7.60
N SER A 794 -17.73 24.45 -6.70
CA SER A 794 -17.08 24.39 -5.37
C SER A 794 -17.96 24.85 -4.20
N SER A 795 -17.89 24.09 -3.09
CA SER A 795 -18.55 24.27 -1.78
C SER A 795 -20.01 23.81 -1.65
N GLY A 796 -20.43 23.47 -0.41
CA GLY A 796 -21.82 23.77 -0.01
C GLY A 796 -22.80 22.65 0.42
N TRP A 797 -22.39 21.54 1.04
CA TRP A 797 -23.34 20.74 1.86
C TRP A 797 -22.77 20.45 3.26
N LYS A 798 -23.36 21.10 4.26
CA LYS A 798 -22.93 21.04 5.67
C LYS A 798 -24.18 20.82 6.54
N ARG A 799 -24.03 19.98 7.57
CA ARG A 799 -24.95 19.81 8.72
C ARG A 799 -26.36 19.24 8.44
N VAL A 800 -26.51 17.95 8.67
CA VAL A 800 -27.62 17.41 9.48
C VAL A 800 -27.02 16.46 10.52
N LEU A 801 -26.71 17.01 11.69
CA LEU A 801 -26.36 16.29 12.92
C LEU A 801 -26.47 17.29 14.06
N ASP A 802 -27.56 17.19 14.84
CA ASP A 802 -27.77 17.97 16.07
C ASP A 802 -28.87 17.29 16.92
N SER A 803 -28.46 16.56 17.97
CA SER A 803 -29.25 16.23 19.17
C SER A 803 -28.37 15.42 20.13
N GLY A 804 -27.97 16.06 21.22
CA GLY A 804 -26.87 15.64 22.10
C GLY A 804 -26.91 14.22 22.68
N ASN A 805 -25.69 13.69 22.86
CA ASN A 805 -25.25 13.35 24.21
C ASN A 805 -23.72 13.50 24.32
N GLU A 806 -23.25 14.58 24.93
CA GLU A 806 -21.82 14.83 25.14
C GLU A 806 -21.32 14.07 26.37
N ASN A 807 -20.54 13.00 26.17
CA ASN A 807 -19.41 12.57 27.04
C ASN A 807 -18.77 11.25 26.56
N SER A 808 -18.21 11.24 25.36
CA SER A 808 -17.21 10.24 24.94
C SER A 808 -16.23 10.89 23.96
N VAL A 809 -15.00 11.17 24.41
CA VAL A 809 -13.96 11.76 23.55
C VAL A 809 -13.43 10.68 22.61
N ASP A 810 -13.59 10.88 21.30
CA ASP A 810 -13.06 9.99 20.26
C ASP A 810 -11.53 10.04 20.23
N LEU A 811 -10.90 9.14 20.98
CA LEU A 811 -9.46 9.02 21.14
C LEU A 811 -8.85 7.83 20.37
N PHE A 812 -9.43 7.45 19.21
CA PHE A 812 -8.83 6.47 18.28
C PHE A 812 -9.13 6.73 16.79
N SER A 813 -8.93 7.97 16.33
CA SER A 813 -8.71 8.22 14.89
C SER A 813 -7.29 7.82 14.48
N PHE A 814 -7.08 6.54 14.14
CA PHE A 814 -5.89 6.16 13.38
C PHE A 814 -5.98 6.75 11.97
N GLU A 815 -5.03 7.62 11.61
CA GLU A 815 -4.81 8.02 10.22
C GLU A 815 -4.23 6.83 9.44
N ILE A 816 -5.13 5.96 8.99
CA ILE A 816 -4.85 4.96 7.97
C ILE A 816 -4.75 5.70 6.64
N ASP A 817 -3.54 5.72 6.04
CA ASP A 817 -3.29 6.26 4.71
C ASP A 817 -4.43 5.94 3.74
N SER A 818 -4.83 6.91 2.90
CA SER A 818 -5.85 6.68 1.87
C SER A 818 -5.47 5.52 0.92
N TRP A 819 -4.18 5.25 0.75
CA TRP A 819 -3.63 4.08 0.06
C TRP A 819 -3.93 2.74 0.75
N LEU A 820 -3.85 2.67 2.09
CA LEU A 820 -4.22 1.47 2.86
C LEU A 820 -5.72 1.21 2.78
N LEU A 821 -6.54 2.25 2.78
CA LEU A 821 -7.99 2.13 2.55
C LEU A 821 -8.31 1.54 1.16
N VAL A 822 -7.53 1.87 0.12
CA VAL A 822 -7.65 1.23 -1.21
C VAL A 822 -7.22 -0.25 -1.17
N GLN A 823 -6.13 -0.61 -0.48
CA GLN A 823 -5.65 -2.00 -0.39
C GLN A 823 -6.56 -2.92 0.46
N SER A 824 -7.41 -2.36 1.32
CA SER A 824 -8.34 -3.13 2.17
C SER A 824 -9.54 -3.76 1.45
N SER A 825 -9.80 -3.42 0.18
CA SER A 825 -10.92 -4.00 -0.59
C SER A 825 -10.60 -5.39 -1.14
N VAL A 826 -11.58 -6.30 -1.08
CA VAL A 826 -11.54 -7.65 -1.70
C VAL A 826 -11.19 -7.61 -3.19
N GLY A 827 -11.58 -6.54 -3.90
CA GLY A 827 -11.23 -6.34 -5.30
C GLY A 827 -9.71 -6.23 -5.52
N ASN A 828 -9.04 -5.54 -4.60
CA ASN A 828 -7.64 -5.11 -4.71
C ASN A 828 -6.65 -6.08 -4.04
N PHE A 829 -7.11 -7.23 -3.54
CA PHE A 829 -6.28 -8.32 -3.01
C PHE A 829 -5.10 -8.66 -3.95
N HIS A 830 -5.39 -8.80 -5.24
CA HIS A 830 -4.41 -9.17 -6.26
C HIS A 830 -3.43 -8.03 -6.65
N ILE A 831 -3.73 -6.78 -6.26
CA ILE A 831 -2.86 -5.61 -6.43
C ILE A 831 -1.90 -5.50 -5.23
N SER A 832 -2.41 -5.74 -4.02
CA SER A 832 -1.62 -5.70 -2.78
C SER A 832 -0.50 -6.74 -2.74
N LEU A 833 -0.65 -7.86 -3.48
CA LEU A 833 0.40 -8.85 -3.69
C LEU A 833 1.33 -8.56 -4.88
N ALA A 834 0.97 -7.61 -5.75
CA ALA A 834 1.74 -7.20 -6.94
C ALA A 834 2.61 -5.96 -6.68
N ASP A 835 2.31 -5.17 -5.66
CA ASP A 835 3.08 -3.99 -5.27
C ASP A 835 4.46 -4.40 -4.73
N THR A 836 5.51 -4.15 -5.52
CA THR A 836 6.92 -4.36 -5.15
C THR A 836 7.59 -3.10 -4.61
N SER A 837 6.84 -2.08 -4.18
CA SER A 837 7.41 -0.83 -3.67
C SER A 837 8.14 -1.01 -2.33
N PRO A 838 9.13 -0.15 -2.01
CA PRO A 838 9.79 -0.16 -0.70
C PRO A 838 8.83 0.04 0.48
N THR A 839 7.66 0.64 0.24
CA THR A 839 6.57 0.91 1.20
C THR A 839 5.44 -0.12 1.18
N SER A 840 5.43 -1.07 0.24
CA SER A 840 4.37 -2.07 0.09
C SER A 840 4.10 -2.88 1.36
N ALA A 841 2.82 -3.10 1.65
CA ALA A 841 2.35 -4.00 2.70
C ALA A 841 2.77 -5.47 2.47
N SER A 842 3.15 -5.82 1.23
CA SER A 842 3.70 -7.11 0.82
C SER A 842 5.20 -6.99 0.53
N GLN A 843 6.01 -7.85 1.14
CA GLN A 843 7.40 -8.08 0.74
C GLN A 843 7.50 -9.38 -0.07
N TYR A 844 7.70 -9.21 -1.37
CA TYR A 844 7.91 -10.31 -2.32
C TYR A 844 9.23 -11.04 -2.05
N PHE A 845 9.23 -12.37 -2.24
CA PHE A 845 10.44 -13.19 -2.29
C PHE A 845 10.28 -14.38 -3.24
N ILE A 846 11.39 -15.06 -3.53
CA ILE A 846 11.42 -16.24 -4.39
C ILE A 846 12.14 -17.34 -3.60
N SER A 847 11.55 -18.54 -3.56
CA SER A 847 12.22 -19.72 -3.00
C SER A 847 13.28 -20.26 -3.97
N THR A 848 14.30 -20.95 -3.47
CA THR A 848 15.31 -21.64 -4.29
C THR A 848 14.69 -22.70 -5.21
N ASP A 849 13.51 -23.20 -4.86
CA ASP A 849 12.66 -24.07 -5.68
C ASP A 849 12.10 -23.41 -6.97
N GLY A 850 12.30 -22.10 -7.15
CA GLY A 850 11.71 -21.31 -8.24
C GLY A 850 10.24 -20.93 -8.04
N VAL A 851 9.66 -21.25 -6.88
CA VAL A 851 8.29 -20.86 -6.50
C VAL A 851 8.30 -19.44 -5.92
N LEU A 852 7.39 -18.61 -6.44
CA LEU A 852 7.23 -17.21 -6.06
C LEU A 852 6.39 -17.08 -4.79
N ASN A 853 6.74 -16.15 -3.91
CA ASN A 853 6.15 -16.07 -2.58
C ASN A 853 6.10 -14.61 -2.05
N ALA A 854 5.37 -14.39 -0.95
CA ALA A 854 5.16 -13.07 -0.37
C ALA A 854 4.97 -13.18 1.15
N ARG A 855 5.62 -12.28 1.91
CA ARG A 855 5.43 -12.11 3.36
C ARG A 855 4.84 -10.73 3.67
N ALA A 856 4.04 -10.61 4.72
CA ALA A 856 3.50 -9.32 5.12
C ALA A 856 4.57 -8.42 5.79
N ARG A 857 4.46 -7.11 5.56
CA ARG A 857 5.32 -6.06 6.11
C ARG A 857 4.47 -4.85 6.51
N VAL A 858 3.40 -5.11 7.25
CA VAL A 858 2.39 -4.14 7.68
C VAL A 858 1.79 -4.57 9.03
N LEU A 859 1.22 -3.64 9.78
CA LEU A 859 0.45 -3.96 10.99
C LEU A 859 -0.71 -4.93 10.65
N GLY A 860 -1.01 -5.86 11.55
CA GLY A 860 -1.93 -6.98 11.29
C GLY A 860 -1.31 -8.16 10.51
N GLY A 861 -0.10 -8.01 9.99
CA GLY A 861 0.68 -9.10 9.39
C GLY A 861 -0.03 -9.78 8.22
N GLY A 862 0.04 -11.12 8.15
CA GLY A 862 -0.52 -11.90 7.05
C GLY A 862 -2.02 -11.68 6.81
N SER A 863 -2.79 -11.36 7.86
CA SER A 863 -4.23 -11.07 7.73
C SER A 863 -4.53 -9.85 6.86
N SER A 864 -3.59 -8.90 6.79
CA SER A 864 -3.73 -7.64 6.05
C SER A 864 -3.58 -7.80 4.53
N ILE A 865 -2.96 -8.89 4.04
CA ILE A 865 -2.69 -9.12 2.61
C ILE A 865 -3.27 -10.42 2.02
N ASN A 866 -3.68 -11.38 2.84
CA ASN A 866 -4.08 -12.72 2.36
C ASN A 866 -5.48 -12.77 1.71
N ALA A 867 -5.90 -13.97 1.29
CA ALA A 867 -7.22 -14.21 0.67
C ALA A 867 -8.41 -14.27 1.65
N GLY A 868 -8.20 -14.01 2.95
CA GLY A 868 -9.24 -13.76 3.95
C GLY A 868 -10.11 -14.94 4.44
N PHE A 869 -9.98 -16.14 3.86
CA PHE A 869 -10.76 -17.31 4.25
C PHE A 869 -10.45 -17.78 5.69
N TYR A 870 -11.50 -18.05 6.48
CA TYR A 870 -11.42 -18.37 7.90
C TYR A 870 -11.97 -19.78 8.20
N THR A 871 -11.12 -20.65 8.75
CA THR A 871 -11.52 -21.95 9.32
C THR A 871 -10.64 -22.25 10.52
N ARG A 872 -11.22 -22.79 11.61
CA ARG A 872 -10.50 -23.23 12.81
C ARG A 872 -9.55 -24.40 12.50
N ALA A 873 -8.63 -24.67 13.43
CA ALA A 873 -7.81 -25.88 13.40
C ALA A 873 -8.66 -27.16 13.46
N SER A 874 -8.09 -28.27 12.99
CA SER A 874 -8.64 -29.59 13.26
C SER A 874 -8.52 -29.94 14.75
N THR A 875 -9.50 -30.66 15.30
CA THR A 875 -9.43 -31.20 16.68
C THR A 875 -8.23 -32.12 16.87
N ARG A 876 -7.79 -32.82 15.81
CA ARG A 876 -6.54 -33.58 15.78
C ARG A 876 -5.34 -32.68 16.10
N PHE A 877 -5.21 -31.55 15.43
CA PHE A 877 -4.08 -30.62 15.63
C PHE A 877 -4.08 -30.06 17.05
N ILE A 878 -5.23 -29.58 17.54
CA ILE A 878 -5.37 -29.03 18.91
C ILE A 878 -4.90 -30.05 19.96
N LYS A 879 -5.34 -31.31 19.85
CA LYS A 879 -4.91 -32.40 20.74
C LYS A 879 -3.44 -32.77 20.58
N LYS A 880 -2.90 -32.75 19.37
CA LYS A 880 -1.49 -33.04 19.07
C LYS A 880 -0.55 -32.01 19.69
N VAL A 881 -0.89 -30.72 19.65
CA VAL A 881 -0.06 -29.64 20.24
C VAL A 881 -0.29 -29.44 21.74
N GLY A 882 -1.22 -30.18 22.35
CA GLY A 882 -1.48 -30.13 23.80
C GLY A 882 -2.10 -28.82 24.28
N TRP A 883 -2.91 -28.14 23.45
CA TRP A 883 -3.63 -26.94 23.88
C TRP A 883 -4.88 -27.29 24.70
N ASP A 884 -5.15 -26.48 25.72
CA ASP A 884 -6.35 -26.53 26.55
C ASP A 884 -7.60 -26.22 25.70
N GLU A 885 -8.48 -27.20 25.54
CA GLU A 885 -9.66 -27.08 24.69
C GLU A 885 -10.64 -26.00 25.18
N ASN A 886 -10.69 -25.70 26.48
CA ASN A 886 -11.56 -24.64 27.02
C ASN A 886 -11.01 -23.26 26.65
N LEU A 887 -9.71 -23.03 26.82
CA LEU A 887 -9.04 -21.79 26.41
C LEU A 887 -9.08 -21.58 24.88
N VAL A 888 -9.01 -22.66 24.09
CA VAL A 888 -9.20 -22.61 22.63
C VAL A 888 -10.65 -22.24 22.28
N ASN A 889 -11.63 -22.85 22.95
CA ASN A 889 -13.06 -22.55 22.77
C ASN A 889 -13.48 -21.18 23.33
N GLU A 890 -12.71 -20.58 24.23
CA GLU A 890 -12.85 -19.17 24.63
C GLU A 890 -12.24 -18.23 23.56
N SER A 891 -11.11 -18.64 22.99
CA SER A 891 -10.30 -17.77 22.11
C SER A 891 -10.84 -17.68 20.68
N TYR A 892 -11.35 -18.76 20.09
CA TYR A 892 -11.92 -18.71 18.74
C TYR A 892 -13.15 -17.77 18.63
N PRO A 893 -14.22 -17.92 19.45
CA PRO A 893 -15.40 -17.05 19.36
C PRO A 893 -15.10 -15.57 19.61
N TRP A 894 -14.08 -15.26 20.41
CA TRP A 894 -13.64 -13.89 20.65
C TRP A 894 -13.05 -13.23 19.41
N ILE A 895 -12.25 -13.97 18.62
CA ILE A 895 -11.78 -13.51 17.30
C ILE A 895 -12.95 -13.41 16.32
N GLU A 896 -13.80 -14.44 16.28
CA GLU A 896 -14.92 -14.56 15.35
C GLU A 896 -15.94 -13.42 15.51
N LYS A 897 -16.20 -12.96 16.74
CA LYS A 897 -17.11 -11.85 17.03
C LYS A 897 -16.61 -10.48 16.55
N GLN A 898 -15.29 -10.29 16.39
CA GLN A 898 -14.69 -8.99 16.06
C GLN A 898 -14.44 -8.81 14.55
N ILE A 899 -13.81 -9.80 13.90
CA ILE A 899 -13.24 -9.62 12.55
C ILE A 899 -13.61 -10.73 11.56
N VAL A 900 -14.66 -11.52 11.83
CA VAL A 900 -15.06 -12.65 10.98
C VAL A 900 -16.54 -12.60 10.64
N HIS A 901 -16.83 -12.80 9.35
CA HIS A 901 -18.15 -12.73 8.78
C HIS A 901 -18.49 -14.01 8.01
N ARG A 902 -19.78 -14.18 7.72
CA ARG A 902 -20.29 -15.22 6.82
C ARG A 902 -20.23 -14.70 5.37
N PRO A 903 -19.55 -15.38 4.43
CA PRO A 903 -19.38 -14.87 3.08
C PRO A 903 -20.70 -14.88 2.29
N LYS A 904 -20.90 -13.87 1.46
CA LYS A 904 -21.90 -13.89 0.39
C LYS A 904 -21.40 -14.83 -0.71
N VAL A 905 -21.98 -16.03 -0.78
CA VAL A 905 -21.50 -17.10 -1.65
C VAL A 905 -21.72 -16.75 -3.13
N ALA A 906 -20.64 -16.72 -3.91
CA ALA A 906 -20.68 -16.44 -5.35
C ALA A 906 -21.14 -17.66 -6.18
N PRO A 907 -21.73 -17.48 -7.39
CA PRO A 907 -22.18 -18.60 -8.23
C PRO A 907 -21.10 -19.64 -8.56
N TRP A 908 -19.85 -19.21 -8.74
CA TRP A 908 -18.67 -20.08 -8.93
C TRP A 908 -18.44 -21.03 -7.74
N GLN A 909 -18.65 -20.53 -6.53
CA GLN A 909 -18.48 -21.25 -5.28
C GLN A 909 -19.65 -22.23 -5.05
N VAL A 910 -20.86 -21.88 -5.52
CA VAL A 910 -22.00 -22.82 -5.58
C VAL A 910 -21.74 -23.96 -6.59
N ALA A 911 -21.16 -23.66 -7.76
CA ALA A 911 -20.76 -24.69 -8.73
C ALA A 911 -19.68 -25.62 -8.17
N LEU A 912 -18.68 -25.08 -7.44
CA LEU A 912 -17.70 -25.89 -6.72
C LEU A 912 -18.37 -26.81 -5.70
N ARG A 913 -19.25 -26.27 -4.83
CA ARG A 913 -19.97 -27.06 -3.83
C ARG A 913 -20.70 -28.24 -4.46
N ASN A 914 -21.45 -28.01 -5.53
CA ASN A 914 -22.22 -29.08 -6.19
C ASN A 914 -21.29 -30.14 -6.80
N SER A 915 -20.26 -29.69 -7.53
CA SER A 915 -19.28 -30.58 -8.17
C SER A 915 -18.49 -31.41 -7.16
N LEU A 916 -18.18 -30.86 -5.99
CA LEU A 916 -17.51 -31.59 -4.91
C LEU A 916 -18.35 -32.73 -4.36
N LEU A 917 -19.67 -32.52 -4.22
CA LEU A 917 -20.60 -33.55 -3.77
C LEU A 917 -20.77 -34.65 -4.83
N ASP A 918 -20.86 -34.25 -6.10
CA ASP A 918 -20.95 -35.15 -7.26
C ASP A 918 -19.72 -36.07 -7.38
N VAL A 919 -18.50 -35.53 -7.23
CA VAL A 919 -17.25 -36.34 -7.20
C VAL A 919 -17.00 -37.06 -5.86
N GLY A 920 -17.97 -37.05 -4.93
CA GLY A 920 -17.98 -37.88 -3.72
C GLY A 920 -17.42 -37.24 -2.44
N VAL A 921 -17.15 -35.93 -2.41
CA VAL A 921 -16.67 -35.19 -1.21
C VAL A 921 -17.86 -34.81 -0.31
N SER A 922 -18.69 -35.81 0.02
CA SER A 922 -19.86 -35.71 0.89
C SER A 922 -19.50 -36.00 2.36
N PRO A 923 -20.27 -35.50 3.35
CA PRO A 923 -21.51 -34.72 3.23
C PRO A 923 -21.27 -33.23 2.93
N PHE A 924 -22.37 -32.47 2.76
CA PHE A 924 -22.33 -31.00 2.79
C PHE A 924 -22.59 -30.51 4.22
N ASN A 925 -21.57 -29.93 4.86
CA ASN A 925 -21.60 -29.46 6.24
C ASN A 925 -22.16 -28.03 6.41
N GLY A 926 -22.80 -27.47 5.37
CA GLY A 926 -23.36 -26.12 5.42
C GLY A 926 -22.28 -25.03 5.51
N PHE A 927 -22.51 -24.04 6.37
CA PHE A 927 -21.53 -23.03 6.77
C PHE A 927 -21.07 -23.35 8.19
N THR A 928 -19.75 -23.48 8.39
CA THR A 928 -19.15 -23.67 9.71
C THR A 928 -17.72 -23.12 9.73
N TYR A 929 -17.24 -22.66 10.89
CA TYR A 929 -15.83 -22.35 11.08
C TYR A 929 -14.98 -23.61 11.31
N ASP A 930 -15.57 -24.73 11.74
CA ASP A 930 -14.83 -25.94 12.13
C ASP A 930 -14.21 -26.67 10.93
N HIS A 931 -13.02 -27.25 11.10
CA HIS A 931 -12.38 -28.08 10.07
C HIS A 931 -12.93 -29.51 10.13
N ILE A 932 -13.87 -29.83 9.22
CA ILE A 932 -14.62 -31.10 9.18
C ILE A 932 -14.56 -31.68 7.76
N TYR A 933 -14.36 -33.00 7.66
CA TYR A 933 -14.39 -33.76 6.41
C TYR A 933 -15.69 -33.58 5.60
N GLY A 934 -15.58 -33.53 4.28
CA GLY A 934 -16.68 -33.25 3.35
C GLY A 934 -16.60 -31.85 2.75
N THR A 935 -17.72 -31.36 2.20
CA THR A 935 -17.82 -30.04 1.56
C THR A 935 -18.40 -29.02 2.52
N LYS A 936 -17.79 -27.83 2.65
CA LYS A 936 -18.28 -26.74 3.51
C LYS A 936 -18.10 -25.37 2.88
N PHE A 937 -18.89 -24.40 3.34
CA PHE A 937 -18.52 -22.98 3.30
C PHE A 937 -17.77 -22.61 4.59
N GLY A 938 -16.69 -21.85 4.48
CA GLY A 938 -15.96 -21.28 5.63
C GLY A 938 -16.36 -19.84 5.95
N GLY A 939 -15.71 -19.25 6.94
CA GLY A 939 -15.79 -17.82 7.24
C GLY A 939 -14.92 -16.96 6.33
N THR A 940 -15.03 -15.65 6.48
CA THR A 940 -14.22 -14.65 5.78
C THR A 940 -13.92 -13.48 6.71
N ILE A 941 -12.75 -12.86 6.60
CA ILE A 941 -12.47 -11.56 7.25
C ILE A 941 -12.90 -10.35 6.41
N PHE A 942 -13.42 -10.58 5.20
CA PHE A 942 -14.09 -9.55 4.41
C PHE A 942 -15.56 -9.41 4.84
N ASP A 943 -16.01 -8.19 5.09
CA ASP A 943 -17.40 -7.86 5.40
C ASP A 943 -18.34 -7.99 4.18
N GLN A 944 -19.62 -7.66 4.37
CA GLN A 944 -20.63 -7.69 3.31
C GLN A 944 -20.44 -6.64 2.21
N PHE A 945 -19.61 -5.63 2.45
CA PHE A 945 -19.23 -4.57 1.51
C PHE A 945 -17.89 -4.85 0.81
N GLY A 946 -17.19 -5.94 1.20
CA GLY A 946 -15.88 -6.33 0.68
C GLY A 946 -14.70 -5.65 1.36
N ARG A 947 -14.89 -5.00 2.52
CA ARG A 947 -13.81 -4.42 3.34
C ARG A 947 -13.15 -5.51 4.18
N ARG A 948 -11.81 -5.52 4.21
CA ARG A 948 -11.01 -6.44 5.04
C ARG A 948 -10.93 -5.97 6.49
N HIS A 949 -11.33 -6.83 7.41
CA HIS A 949 -10.99 -6.76 8.82
C HIS A 949 -9.71 -7.56 9.10
N THR A 950 -8.89 -7.12 10.05
CA THR A 950 -7.50 -7.56 10.23
C THR A 950 -7.14 -7.82 11.68
N ALA A 951 -6.00 -8.47 11.92
CA ALA A 951 -5.45 -8.66 13.26
C ALA A 951 -5.07 -7.34 13.96
N ALA A 952 -4.95 -6.22 13.23
CA ALA A 952 -4.68 -4.91 13.82
C ALA A 952 -5.88 -4.40 14.64
N GLU A 953 -7.11 -4.66 14.21
CA GLU A 953 -8.32 -4.21 14.93
C GLU A 953 -8.51 -4.92 16.27
N LEU A 954 -7.94 -6.12 16.44
CA LEU A 954 -7.93 -6.83 17.73
C LEU A 954 -7.17 -6.07 18.83
N LEU A 955 -6.32 -5.11 18.45
CA LEU A 955 -5.62 -4.21 19.38
C LEU A 955 -6.59 -3.21 20.05
N ALA A 956 -7.74 -2.91 19.44
CA ALA A 956 -8.77 -2.03 20.02
C ALA A 956 -9.46 -2.65 21.25
N SER A 957 -9.36 -3.98 21.43
CA SER A 957 -9.76 -4.67 22.67
C SER A 957 -8.67 -4.65 23.76
N GLY A 958 -7.52 -4.02 23.52
CA GLY A 958 -6.46 -3.79 24.51
C GLY A 958 -6.74 -2.57 25.39
N ASN A 959 -6.11 -2.50 26.57
CA ASN A 959 -6.14 -1.28 27.38
C ASN A 959 -5.13 -0.25 26.81
N PRO A 960 -5.59 0.92 26.34
CA PRO A 960 -4.72 1.87 25.62
C PRO A 960 -3.66 2.54 26.52
N GLN A 961 -3.90 2.64 27.83
CA GLN A 961 -2.92 3.15 28.80
C GLN A 961 -1.80 2.12 29.10
N LYS A 962 -1.94 0.88 28.64
CA LYS A 962 -1.00 -0.23 28.90
C LYS A 962 -0.48 -0.90 27.63
N LEU A 963 -0.89 -0.44 26.45
CA LEU A 963 -0.55 -1.01 25.14
C LEU A 963 0.10 0.04 24.25
N THR A 964 1.43 0.03 24.18
CA THR A 964 2.19 0.82 23.20
C THR A 964 2.43 -0.01 21.95
N VAL A 965 2.07 0.51 20.77
CA VAL A 965 2.28 -0.15 19.47
C VAL A 965 3.31 0.68 18.69
N LEU A 966 4.47 0.09 18.38
CA LEU A 966 5.53 0.75 17.62
C LEU A 966 5.52 0.25 16.17
N ILE A 967 5.06 1.09 15.25
CA ILE A 967 5.20 0.85 13.81
C ILE A 967 6.63 1.17 13.34
N HIS A 968 7.06 0.57 12.23
CA HIS A 968 8.42 0.65 11.67
C HIS A 968 9.59 0.18 12.59
N ALA A 969 9.28 -0.28 13.82
CA ALA A 969 10.27 -0.87 14.72
C ALA A 969 10.83 -2.18 14.14
N THR A 970 12.16 -2.25 14.03
CA THR A 970 12.86 -3.37 13.37
C THR A 970 13.66 -4.18 14.39
N VAL A 971 13.27 -5.44 14.61
CA VAL A 971 13.93 -6.36 15.55
C VAL A 971 15.21 -6.93 14.93
N GLN A 972 16.37 -6.39 15.32
CA GLN A 972 17.65 -6.67 14.65
C GLN A 972 18.20 -8.10 14.85
N LYS A 973 17.76 -8.85 15.86
CA LYS A 973 18.31 -10.18 16.16
C LYS A 973 17.28 -11.11 16.82
N VAL A 974 17.03 -12.25 16.17
CA VAL A 974 16.32 -13.42 16.71
C VAL A 974 17.10 -14.67 16.27
N LEU A 975 17.09 -15.74 17.07
CA LEU A 975 17.72 -17.02 16.73
C LEU A 975 16.64 -17.99 16.23
N PHE A 976 16.95 -18.74 15.16
CA PHE A 976 16.03 -19.64 14.47
C PHE A 976 16.66 -21.04 14.29
N ASP A 977 15.82 -22.07 14.16
CA ASP A 977 16.23 -23.35 13.55
C ASP A 977 16.20 -23.15 12.03
N THR A 978 17.32 -23.39 11.37
CA THR A 978 17.45 -23.28 9.92
C THR A 978 16.80 -24.45 9.18
N SER A 979 16.35 -25.49 9.87
CA SER A 979 15.85 -26.76 9.32
C SER A 979 14.34 -27.00 9.51
N GLY A 980 13.77 -27.82 8.63
CA GLY A 980 12.38 -28.29 8.76
C GLY A 980 11.34 -27.22 8.45
N LEU A 981 11.66 -26.28 7.55
CA LEU A 981 10.67 -25.33 7.04
C LEU A 981 9.75 -26.05 6.04
N ALA A 982 8.45 -25.75 6.08
CA ALA A 982 7.45 -26.34 5.18
C ALA A 982 6.58 -25.26 4.54
N ASP A 983 6.08 -25.52 3.34
CA ASP A 983 4.94 -24.83 2.74
C ASP A 983 3.99 -25.86 2.16
N ASN A 984 2.70 -25.52 2.12
CA ASN A 984 1.69 -26.35 1.47
C ASN A 984 1.79 -26.18 -0.05
N PRO A 985 2.19 -27.22 -0.82
CA PRO A 985 2.12 -27.16 -2.28
C PRO A 985 0.68 -26.91 -2.74
N MET A 986 0.53 -26.01 -3.71
CA MET A 986 -0.71 -25.80 -4.43
C MET A 986 -0.50 -25.94 -5.93
N ASN A 987 -1.46 -26.59 -6.59
CA ASN A 987 -1.56 -26.70 -8.03
C ASN A 987 -2.93 -26.20 -8.48
N ALA A 988 -3.00 -25.51 -9.62
CA ALA A 988 -4.21 -24.85 -10.08
C ALA A 988 -4.61 -25.32 -11.48
N ILE A 989 -5.87 -25.73 -11.65
CA ILE A 989 -6.47 -25.89 -12.97
C ILE A 989 -7.20 -24.59 -13.32
N PHE A 990 -6.79 -23.94 -14.40
CA PHE A 990 -7.47 -22.78 -14.93
C PHE A 990 -8.71 -23.20 -15.74
N VAL A 991 -9.82 -22.50 -15.54
CA VAL A 991 -11.13 -22.79 -16.13
C VAL A 991 -11.63 -21.57 -16.91
N PRO A 992 -11.61 -21.58 -18.25
CA PRO A 992 -12.10 -20.47 -19.07
C PRO A 992 -13.61 -20.28 -18.95
N SER A 993 -14.11 -19.10 -19.35
CA SER A 993 -15.54 -18.80 -19.41
C SER A 993 -15.88 -17.92 -20.60
N LYS A 994 -17.00 -18.20 -21.28
CA LYS A 994 -17.48 -17.34 -22.39
C LYS A 994 -17.99 -15.99 -21.88
N ARG A 995 -18.48 -15.93 -20.63
CA ARG A 995 -18.96 -14.71 -19.95
C ARG A 995 -18.03 -14.31 -18.79
N PRO A 996 -17.87 -13.02 -18.48
CA PRO A 996 -17.18 -12.59 -17.24
C PRO A 996 -17.88 -13.18 -16.02
N VAL A 997 -17.12 -13.87 -15.16
CA VAL A 997 -17.63 -14.41 -13.88
C VAL A 997 -17.42 -13.42 -12.75
N GLN A 998 -18.29 -13.45 -11.73
CA GLN A 998 -18.15 -12.62 -10.55
C GLN A 998 -16.80 -12.88 -9.85
N GLN A 999 -16.14 -11.82 -9.38
CA GLN A 999 -14.94 -11.96 -8.56
C GLN A 999 -15.26 -12.70 -7.25
N SER A 1000 -14.53 -13.78 -6.96
CA SER A 1000 -14.60 -14.48 -5.68
C SER A 1000 -13.24 -15.01 -5.25
N LEU A 1001 -12.91 -14.80 -3.99
CA LEU A 1001 -11.83 -15.52 -3.30
C LEU A 1001 -12.39 -16.85 -2.76
N ILE A 1002 -11.58 -17.59 -2.01
CA ILE A 1002 -11.96 -18.89 -1.45
C ILE A 1002 -13.15 -18.70 -0.49
N GLN A 1003 -14.23 -19.43 -0.74
CA GLN A 1003 -15.43 -19.46 0.13
C GLN A 1003 -15.89 -20.90 0.40
N THR A 1004 -15.74 -21.78 -0.60
CA THR A 1004 -16.02 -23.21 -0.51
C THR A 1004 -14.72 -24.00 -0.40
N VAL A 1005 -14.71 -25.04 0.44
CA VAL A 1005 -13.63 -26.03 0.46
C VAL A 1005 -14.20 -27.45 0.57
N GLY A 1006 -13.61 -28.36 -0.20
CA GLY A 1006 -13.79 -29.81 -0.10
C GLY A 1006 -12.62 -30.45 0.64
N ILE A 1007 -12.87 -30.97 1.85
CA ILE A 1007 -11.89 -31.63 2.71
C ILE A 1007 -11.95 -33.14 2.45
N THR A 1008 -10.91 -33.70 1.80
CA THR A 1008 -10.92 -35.10 1.33
C THR A 1008 -10.18 -36.05 2.28
N LYS A 1009 -10.48 -37.35 2.20
CA LYS A 1009 -9.73 -38.41 2.92
C LYS A 1009 -8.33 -38.69 2.35
N LEU A 1010 -8.00 -38.12 1.19
CA LEU A 1010 -6.72 -38.33 0.50
C LEU A 1010 -5.59 -37.45 1.07
N GLY A 1011 -5.92 -36.46 1.91
CA GLY A 1011 -4.97 -35.45 2.38
C GLY A 1011 -4.74 -34.32 1.39
N VAL A 1012 -5.74 -34.05 0.53
CA VAL A 1012 -5.83 -32.86 -0.31
C VAL A 1012 -7.10 -32.08 0.00
N TYR A 1013 -7.05 -30.76 -0.18
CA TYR A 1013 -8.17 -29.85 -0.07
C TYR A 1013 -8.43 -29.23 -1.45
N ILE A 1014 -9.69 -29.18 -1.87
CA ILE A 1014 -10.08 -28.53 -3.12
C ILE A 1014 -10.81 -27.22 -2.81
N GLU A 1015 -10.27 -26.12 -3.30
CA GLU A 1015 -10.77 -24.75 -3.13
C GLU A 1015 -10.97 -24.11 -4.54
N ALA A 1016 -11.53 -22.91 -4.62
CA ALA A 1016 -11.68 -22.22 -5.91
C ALA A 1016 -11.66 -20.70 -5.76
N SER A 1017 -11.31 -20.01 -6.85
CA SER A 1017 -11.35 -18.55 -6.99
C SER A 1017 -11.76 -18.14 -8.41
N SER A 1018 -12.24 -16.92 -8.61
CA SER A 1018 -12.83 -16.49 -9.89
C SER A 1018 -12.74 -14.99 -10.15
N GLY A 1019 -12.84 -14.59 -11.42
CA GLY A 1019 -13.20 -13.22 -11.81
C GLY A 1019 -12.10 -12.18 -11.66
N PHE A 1020 -10.83 -12.55 -11.88
CA PHE A 1020 -9.68 -11.63 -11.92
C PHE A 1020 -9.42 -11.06 -13.33
N GLY A 1021 -10.51 -10.67 -14.01
CA GLY A 1021 -10.52 -10.15 -15.39
C GLY A 1021 -10.80 -8.65 -15.45
N GLN A 1022 -10.55 -8.04 -16.61
CA GLN A 1022 -10.56 -6.58 -16.80
C GLN A 1022 -11.92 -5.90 -16.51
N SER A 1023 -11.87 -4.81 -15.74
CA SER A 1023 -12.81 -3.69 -15.82
C SER A 1023 -12.26 -2.59 -16.75
N LYS A 1024 -13.03 -1.51 -17.01
CA LYS A 1024 -12.52 -0.37 -17.80
C LYS A 1024 -11.44 0.43 -17.07
N GLU A 1025 -11.46 0.46 -15.74
CA GLU A 1025 -10.44 1.10 -14.90
C GLU A 1025 -9.14 0.26 -14.82
N SER A 1026 -9.22 -1.04 -15.12
CA SER A 1026 -8.15 -2.01 -14.89
C SER A 1026 -6.90 -1.81 -15.76
N ILE A 1027 -6.99 -1.07 -16.87
CA ILE A 1027 -5.93 -0.91 -17.89
C ILE A 1027 -4.65 -0.25 -17.33
N HIS A 1028 -4.74 0.46 -16.20
CA HIS A 1028 -3.61 1.18 -15.60
C HIS A 1028 -2.93 0.45 -14.42
N CYS A 1029 -3.39 -0.73 -14.01
CA CYS A 1029 -2.91 -1.40 -12.78
C CYS A 1029 -2.20 -2.74 -13.06
N HIS A 1030 -1.05 -2.99 -12.42
CA HIS A 1030 -0.35 -4.27 -12.54
C HIS A 1030 -1.09 -5.38 -11.77
N HIS A 1031 -1.70 -6.33 -12.48
CA HIS A 1031 -2.41 -7.45 -11.86
C HIS A 1031 -1.41 -8.54 -11.40
N GLY A 1032 -1.53 -9.02 -10.17
CA GLY A 1032 -0.57 -9.95 -9.56
C GLY A 1032 -0.65 -11.42 -10.02
N ILE A 1033 -0.04 -12.28 -9.20
CA ILE A 1033 0.19 -13.72 -9.42
C ILE A 1033 -1.07 -14.52 -9.83
N MET A 1034 -2.27 -14.04 -9.49
CA MET A 1034 -3.56 -14.68 -9.79
C MET A 1034 -4.23 -14.22 -11.10
N SER A 1035 -3.59 -13.39 -11.92
CA SER A 1035 -4.13 -12.97 -13.23
C SER A 1035 -3.42 -13.68 -14.39
N ALA A 1036 -4.21 -14.31 -15.26
CA ALA A 1036 -3.75 -14.91 -16.51
C ALA A 1036 -3.19 -13.87 -17.50
N GLU A 1037 -3.44 -12.57 -17.30
CA GLU A 1037 -2.76 -11.53 -18.06
C GLU A 1037 -1.35 -11.29 -17.52
N ILE A 1038 -1.20 -10.64 -16.36
CA ILE A 1038 0.06 -9.96 -15.98
C ILE A 1038 0.98 -10.85 -15.11
N GLY A 1039 0.49 -12.00 -14.64
CA GLY A 1039 1.18 -12.87 -13.68
C GLY A 1039 2.59 -13.35 -14.09
N GLN A 1040 2.97 -13.35 -15.37
CA GLN A 1040 4.33 -13.70 -15.82
C GLN A 1040 5.26 -12.50 -16.06
N LEU A 1041 4.80 -11.25 -15.92
CA LEU A 1041 5.63 -10.05 -16.11
C LEU A 1041 5.86 -9.26 -14.82
N SER A 1042 4.84 -9.12 -13.98
CA SER A 1042 4.99 -8.48 -12.65
C SER A 1042 5.95 -9.26 -11.74
N THR A 1043 6.08 -10.55 -11.97
CA THR A 1043 6.85 -11.53 -11.18
C THR A 1043 8.34 -11.60 -11.50
N ILE A 1044 8.76 -11.09 -12.66
CA ILE A 1044 10.17 -10.79 -12.89
C ILE A 1044 10.50 -9.53 -12.06
N PRO A 1045 11.51 -9.55 -11.17
CA PRO A 1045 11.92 -8.37 -10.40
C PRO A 1045 12.21 -7.18 -11.32
N PRO A 1046 11.90 -5.92 -10.94
CA PRO A 1046 12.07 -4.77 -11.84
C PRO A 1046 13.48 -4.62 -12.45
N LYS A 1047 14.53 -5.02 -11.73
CA LYS A 1047 15.93 -5.03 -12.21
C LYS A 1047 16.25 -6.14 -13.23
N GLN A 1048 15.37 -7.12 -13.40
CA GLN A 1048 15.52 -8.30 -14.28
C GLN A 1048 14.52 -8.29 -15.45
N ARG A 1049 13.63 -7.29 -15.54
CA ARG A 1049 12.67 -7.12 -16.65
C ARG A 1049 13.37 -6.61 -17.91
N THR A 1050 14.25 -7.43 -18.49
CA THR A 1050 14.95 -7.10 -19.74
C THR A 1050 13.95 -7.05 -20.92
N PRO A 1051 14.27 -6.33 -22.02
CA PRO A 1051 13.40 -6.27 -23.19
C PRO A 1051 13.03 -7.65 -23.75
N GLU A 1052 13.96 -8.60 -23.70
CA GLU A 1052 13.78 -9.97 -24.19
C GLU A 1052 12.79 -10.74 -23.33
N ALA A 1053 12.88 -10.60 -22.00
CA ALA A 1053 11.94 -11.22 -21.07
C ALA A 1053 10.52 -10.62 -21.20
N ILE A 1054 10.42 -9.30 -21.42
CA ILE A 1054 9.17 -8.60 -21.73
C ILE A 1054 8.57 -9.14 -23.04
N GLN A 1055 9.36 -9.25 -24.11
CA GLN A 1055 8.89 -9.77 -25.41
C GLN A 1055 8.51 -11.26 -25.35
N ALA A 1056 9.27 -12.09 -24.64
CA ALA A 1056 8.95 -13.50 -24.44
C ALA A 1056 7.63 -13.70 -23.65
N TYR A 1057 7.30 -12.77 -22.74
CA TYR A 1057 5.98 -12.71 -22.11
C TYR A 1057 4.88 -12.22 -23.09
N ILE A 1058 5.10 -11.12 -23.82
CA ILE A 1058 4.12 -10.57 -24.78
C ILE A 1058 3.76 -11.63 -25.85
N LYS A 1059 4.74 -12.42 -26.30
CA LYS A 1059 4.53 -13.54 -27.22
C LYS A 1059 3.60 -14.59 -26.59
N ARG A 1060 3.96 -15.14 -25.42
CA ARG A 1060 3.15 -16.14 -24.69
C ARG A 1060 1.73 -15.67 -24.37
N LYS A 1061 1.52 -14.37 -24.12
CA LYS A 1061 0.18 -13.81 -23.88
C LYS A 1061 -0.72 -13.89 -25.13
N LYS A 1062 -0.16 -13.77 -26.34
CA LYS A 1062 -0.91 -13.91 -27.60
C LYS A 1062 -1.36 -15.35 -27.89
N ASP A 1063 -0.74 -16.33 -27.24
CA ASP A 1063 -1.07 -17.75 -27.40
C ASP A 1063 -2.26 -18.20 -26.51
N LEU A 1064 -2.78 -17.32 -25.65
CA LEU A 1064 -3.93 -17.59 -24.76
C LEU A 1064 -5.26 -17.06 -25.36
N PRO A 1065 -6.36 -17.85 -25.32
CA PRO A 1065 -7.67 -17.42 -25.84
C PRO A 1065 -8.31 -16.36 -24.93
N HIS A 1066 -9.16 -15.50 -25.50
CA HIS A 1066 -9.82 -14.40 -24.79
C HIS A 1066 -10.69 -14.86 -23.60
N GLU A 1067 -11.27 -16.06 -23.68
CA GLU A 1067 -12.03 -16.72 -22.62
C GLU A 1067 -11.18 -17.03 -21.38
N ALA A 1068 -9.84 -17.04 -21.50
CA ALA A 1068 -8.92 -17.19 -20.38
C ALA A 1068 -8.90 -15.97 -19.44
N PHE A 1069 -9.29 -14.78 -19.93
CA PHE A 1069 -9.32 -13.55 -19.14
C PHE A 1069 -10.68 -13.29 -18.46
N LYS A 1070 -11.61 -14.25 -18.54
CA LYS A 1070 -12.99 -14.17 -18.01
C LYS A 1070 -13.34 -15.27 -16.99
N GLY A 1071 -12.43 -16.21 -16.76
CA GLY A 1071 -12.68 -17.44 -16.01
C GLY A 1071 -12.29 -17.40 -14.53
N GLY A 1072 -11.84 -18.54 -14.03
CA GLY A 1072 -11.38 -18.73 -12.66
C GLY A 1072 -10.49 -19.96 -12.51
N PHE A 1073 -10.19 -20.35 -11.27
CA PHE A 1073 -9.31 -21.47 -10.94
C PHE A 1073 -10.00 -22.46 -10.00
N ILE A 1074 -9.72 -23.74 -10.20
CA ILE A 1074 -9.87 -24.78 -9.18
C ILE A 1074 -8.49 -25.01 -8.57
N LEU A 1075 -8.40 -24.90 -7.25
CA LEU A 1075 -7.16 -24.94 -6.49
C LEU A 1075 -7.09 -26.27 -5.74
N GLU A 1076 -5.99 -26.99 -5.90
CA GLU A 1076 -5.65 -28.20 -5.17
C GLU A 1076 -4.55 -27.84 -4.18
N LYS A 1077 -4.83 -27.96 -2.87
CA LYS A 1077 -3.86 -27.77 -1.79
C LYS A 1077 -3.60 -29.11 -1.10
N LEU A 1078 -2.33 -29.51 -1.00
CA LEU A 1078 -1.92 -30.59 -0.10
C LEU A 1078 -2.14 -30.19 1.37
N ALA A 1079 -2.76 -31.06 2.15
CA ALA A 1079 -3.08 -30.80 3.55
C ALA A 1079 -1.84 -30.68 4.44
N ASN A 1080 -1.06 -31.77 4.51
CA ASN A 1080 0.09 -31.92 5.38
C ASN A 1080 1.24 -32.50 4.53
N PRO A 1081 2.10 -31.65 3.93
CA PRO A 1081 3.26 -32.09 3.17
C PRO A 1081 4.24 -32.82 4.10
N ILE A 1082 4.99 -33.77 3.53
CA ILE A 1082 6.09 -34.48 4.18
C ILE A 1082 7.43 -33.86 3.73
N SER A 1083 7.45 -33.29 2.53
CA SER A 1083 8.55 -32.52 1.98
C SER A 1083 8.83 -31.28 2.84
N THR A 1084 10.08 -31.11 3.27
CA THR A 1084 10.55 -29.97 4.06
C THR A 1084 11.90 -29.49 3.52
N GLY A 1085 12.21 -28.21 3.79
CA GLY A 1085 13.47 -27.58 3.45
C GLY A 1085 14.03 -26.74 4.59
N GLN A 1086 14.60 -25.59 4.25
CA GLN A 1086 15.51 -24.84 5.11
C GLN A 1086 15.44 -23.32 4.86
N LEU A 1087 15.85 -22.57 5.88
CA LEU A 1087 15.99 -21.11 5.86
C LEU A 1087 17.44 -20.74 6.19
N SER A 1088 18.04 -19.85 5.41
CA SER A 1088 19.41 -19.38 5.62
C SER A 1088 19.53 -17.87 5.39
N LEU A 1089 20.36 -17.20 6.19
CA LEU A 1089 20.61 -15.76 6.03
C LEU A 1089 21.57 -15.53 4.85
N ILE A 1090 21.17 -14.67 3.90
CA ILE A 1090 22.05 -14.25 2.79
C ILE A 1090 23.07 -13.22 3.28
N ASN A 1091 22.66 -12.37 4.22
CA ASN A 1091 23.48 -11.35 4.87
C ASN A 1091 22.91 -11.05 6.27
N THR A 1092 23.48 -10.07 6.98
CA THR A 1092 23.04 -9.62 8.31
C THR A 1092 22.05 -8.44 8.27
N ASN A 1093 21.59 -8.00 7.10
CA ASN A 1093 20.62 -6.92 6.95
C ASN A 1093 19.19 -7.49 7.07
N VAL A 1094 18.58 -7.30 8.24
CA VAL A 1094 17.21 -7.70 8.58
C VAL A 1094 16.12 -7.24 7.60
N ASN A 1095 16.36 -6.19 6.80
CA ASN A 1095 15.43 -5.73 5.77
C ASN A 1095 15.36 -6.66 4.55
N ASP A 1096 16.46 -7.37 4.26
CA ASP A 1096 16.53 -8.30 3.13
C ASP A 1096 15.81 -9.60 3.44
N ASN A 1097 15.43 -10.34 2.40
CA ASN A 1097 14.82 -11.66 2.57
C ASN A 1097 15.91 -12.72 2.81
N PRO A 1098 15.69 -13.70 3.72
CA PRO A 1098 16.54 -14.88 3.79
C PRO A 1098 16.39 -15.73 2.51
N SER A 1099 17.37 -16.59 2.25
CA SER A 1099 17.27 -17.66 1.27
C SER A 1099 16.42 -18.78 1.86
N VAL A 1100 15.40 -19.21 1.11
CA VAL A 1100 14.35 -20.13 1.57
C VAL A 1100 14.19 -21.27 0.57
N THR A 1101 14.21 -22.50 1.07
CA THR A 1101 13.96 -23.74 0.31
C THR A 1101 12.79 -24.48 0.96
N PHE A 1102 11.85 -25.00 0.19
CA PHE A 1102 10.75 -25.85 0.69
C PHE A 1102 10.83 -27.31 0.22
N ASN A 1103 11.60 -27.58 -0.83
CA ASN A 1103 11.75 -28.89 -1.48
C ASN A 1103 10.41 -29.46 -1.99
N TYR A 1104 9.59 -28.65 -2.67
CA TYR A 1104 8.25 -29.07 -3.13
C TYR A 1104 8.29 -30.41 -3.89
N PHE A 1105 7.44 -31.36 -3.49
CA PHE A 1105 7.34 -32.72 -4.05
C PHE A 1105 8.59 -33.60 -4.00
N ASN A 1106 9.63 -33.24 -3.23
CA ASN A 1106 10.79 -34.09 -2.98
C ASN A 1106 10.41 -35.45 -2.35
N HIS A 1107 9.34 -35.51 -1.55
CA HIS A 1107 8.81 -36.77 -1.04
C HIS A 1107 7.66 -37.30 -1.93
N GLN A 1108 7.86 -38.45 -2.60
CA GLN A 1108 6.95 -39.01 -3.63
C GLN A 1108 5.47 -39.12 -3.21
N LYS A 1109 5.18 -39.34 -1.91
CA LYS A 1109 3.80 -39.41 -1.40
C LYS A 1109 3.05 -38.07 -1.52
N ASP A 1110 3.75 -36.95 -1.53
CA ASP A 1110 3.16 -35.63 -1.78
C ASP A 1110 2.84 -35.46 -3.26
N LEU A 1111 3.73 -35.89 -4.16
CA LEU A 1111 3.47 -35.89 -5.60
C LEU A 1111 2.24 -36.76 -5.96
N GLN A 1112 2.14 -37.96 -5.37
CA GLN A 1112 0.99 -38.86 -5.52
C GLN A 1112 -0.32 -38.25 -5.00
N ARG A 1113 -0.27 -37.42 -3.95
CA ARG A 1113 -1.42 -36.66 -3.46
C ARG A 1113 -1.85 -35.59 -4.46
N CYS A 1114 -0.91 -34.80 -4.98
CA CYS A 1114 -1.21 -33.81 -6.03
C CYS A 1114 -1.86 -34.46 -7.25
N VAL A 1115 -1.30 -35.55 -7.77
CA VAL A 1115 -1.89 -36.30 -8.89
C VAL A 1115 -3.32 -36.76 -8.59
N SER A 1116 -3.59 -37.18 -7.35
CA SER A 1116 -4.92 -37.60 -6.92
C SER A 1116 -5.91 -36.42 -6.80
N GLY A 1117 -5.44 -35.27 -6.32
CA GLY A 1117 -6.20 -34.03 -6.25
C GLY A 1117 -6.49 -33.42 -7.63
N ILE A 1118 -5.50 -33.38 -8.54
CA ILE A 1118 -5.66 -32.91 -9.92
C ILE A 1118 -6.59 -33.82 -10.73
N ARG A 1119 -6.60 -35.14 -10.48
CA ARG A 1119 -7.64 -36.04 -11.03
C ARG A 1119 -9.04 -35.69 -10.53
N MET A 1120 -9.19 -35.25 -9.29
CA MET A 1120 -10.48 -34.82 -8.72
C MET A 1120 -10.90 -33.44 -9.25
N ALA A 1121 -9.99 -32.46 -9.27
CA ALA A 1121 -10.21 -31.14 -9.86
C ALA A 1121 -10.59 -31.23 -11.35
N THR A 1122 -9.96 -32.14 -12.10
CA THR A 1122 -10.34 -32.45 -13.49
C THR A 1122 -11.81 -32.84 -13.61
N LYS A 1123 -12.28 -33.82 -12.82
CA LYS A 1123 -13.69 -34.24 -12.81
C LYS A 1123 -14.64 -33.10 -12.41
N ILE A 1124 -14.22 -32.26 -11.46
CA ILE A 1124 -14.98 -31.08 -11.03
C ILE A 1124 -15.18 -30.09 -12.19
N VAL A 1125 -14.14 -29.81 -12.98
CA VAL A 1125 -14.23 -28.92 -14.16
C VAL A 1125 -15.12 -29.51 -15.26
N GLN A 1126 -15.16 -30.84 -15.40
CA GLN A 1126 -16.02 -31.55 -16.34
C GLN A 1126 -17.49 -31.70 -15.88
N SER A 1127 -17.85 -31.26 -14.68
CA SER A 1127 -19.21 -31.41 -14.16
C SER A 1127 -20.21 -30.52 -14.91
N GLU A 1128 -21.47 -30.96 -14.95
CA GLU A 1128 -22.56 -30.12 -15.48
C GLU A 1128 -22.71 -28.78 -14.72
N TYR A 1129 -22.28 -28.70 -13.46
CA TYR A 1129 -22.36 -27.48 -12.68
C TYR A 1129 -21.33 -26.43 -13.16
N PHE A 1130 -20.13 -26.84 -13.57
CA PHE A 1130 -19.12 -25.90 -14.09
C PHE A 1130 -19.29 -25.57 -15.57
N THR A 1131 -19.70 -26.52 -16.41
CA THR A 1131 -19.98 -26.25 -17.84
C THR A 1131 -21.17 -25.30 -18.00
N ASN A 1132 -22.24 -25.46 -17.21
CA ASN A 1132 -23.39 -24.53 -17.23
C ASN A 1132 -23.02 -23.10 -16.78
N VAL A 1133 -22.13 -22.94 -15.79
CA VAL A 1133 -21.73 -21.60 -15.29
C VAL A 1133 -20.73 -20.90 -16.21
N THR A 1134 -19.78 -21.63 -16.79
CA THR A 1134 -18.77 -21.09 -17.73
C THR A 1134 -19.33 -20.88 -19.15
N GLN A 1135 -20.35 -21.65 -19.50
CA GLN A 1135 -20.87 -21.84 -20.86
C GLN A 1135 -19.81 -22.31 -21.87
N CYS A 1136 -18.67 -22.79 -21.39
CA CYS A 1136 -17.68 -23.47 -22.21
C CYS A 1136 -18.17 -24.89 -22.52
N ASP A 1137 -18.03 -25.27 -23.78
CA ASP A 1137 -18.31 -26.63 -24.25
C ASP A 1137 -17.27 -27.59 -23.65
N ASN A 1138 -17.54 -28.90 -23.63
CA ASN A 1138 -16.65 -29.90 -23.03
C ASN A 1138 -15.29 -29.98 -23.76
N GLN A 1139 -14.34 -29.13 -23.35
CA GLN A 1139 -12.97 -29.14 -23.84
C GLN A 1139 -12.24 -30.37 -23.30
N THR A 1140 -11.41 -31.00 -24.13
CA THR A 1140 -10.55 -32.11 -23.71
C THR A 1140 -9.71 -31.71 -22.49
N VAL A 1141 -9.62 -32.60 -21.49
CA VAL A 1141 -8.81 -32.43 -20.26
C VAL A 1141 -7.39 -31.96 -20.59
N GLU A 1142 -6.75 -32.59 -21.57
CA GLU A 1142 -5.41 -32.26 -22.07
C GLU A 1142 -5.29 -30.77 -22.48
N LYS A 1143 -6.31 -30.19 -23.12
CA LYS A 1143 -6.33 -28.77 -23.48
C LYS A 1143 -6.41 -27.87 -22.25
N ILE A 1144 -7.23 -28.22 -21.26
CA ILE A 1144 -7.38 -27.45 -20.01
C ILE A 1144 -6.09 -27.50 -19.19
N LEU A 1145 -5.44 -28.67 -19.10
CA LEU A 1145 -4.14 -28.83 -18.45
C LEU A 1145 -3.04 -28.07 -19.21
N ASN A 1146 -2.97 -28.15 -20.53
CA ASN A 1146 -2.00 -27.40 -21.34
C ASN A 1146 -2.14 -25.88 -21.15
N MET A 1147 -3.37 -25.35 -21.19
CA MET A 1147 -3.62 -23.95 -20.88
C MET A 1147 -3.19 -23.60 -19.45
N SER A 1148 -3.48 -24.47 -18.47
CA SER A 1148 -3.08 -24.28 -17.07
C SER A 1148 -1.55 -24.21 -16.89
N VAL A 1149 -0.78 -25.09 -17.57
CA VAL A 1149 0.70 -25.05 -17.57
C VAL A 1149 1.22 -23.74 -18.17
N MET A 1150 0.66 -23.31 -19.31
CA MET A 1150 1.04 -22.06 -19.96
C MET A 1150 0.70 -20.82 -19.12
N SER A 1151 -0.47 -20.78 -18.47
CA SER A 1151 -0.88 -19.68 -17.58
C SER A 1151 -0.20 -19.70 -16.20
N ASN A 1152 0.43 -20.81 -15.79
CA ASN A 1152 0.99 -20.93 -14.44
C ASN A 1152 2.15 -19.93 -14.18
N VAL A 1153 2.31 -19.54 -12.92
CA VAL A 1153 3.15 -18.42 -12.47
C VAL A 1153 4.22 -18.92 -11.49
N ASN A 1154 5.29 -19.50 -12.04
CA ASN A 1154 6.51 -19.91 -11.34
C ASN A 1154 7.73 -19.75 -12.27
N LEU A 1155 8.94 -19.98 -11.75
CA LEU A 1155 10.20 -19.96 -12.52
C LEU A 1155 10.72 -21.37 -12.84
N ILE A 1156 9.90 -22.39 -12.66
CA ILE A 1156 10.27 -23.80 -12.90
C ILE A 1156 10.29 -24.05 -14.42
N PRO A 1157 11.35 -24.69 -14.98
CA PRO A 1157 11.40 -25.04 -16.40
C PRO A 1157 10.29 -26.04 -16.78
N LYS A 1158 9.32 -25.58 -17.58
CA LYS A 1158 8.11 -26.34 -17.96
C LYS A 1158 8.36 -27.25 -19.16
N GLN A 1159 7.73 -28.41 -19.17
CA GLN A 1159 7.77 -29.43 -20.23
C GLN A 1159 6.39 -29.61 -20.88
N PRO A 1160 5.91 -28.63 -21.67
CA PRO A 1160 4.51 -28.60 -22.17
C PRO A 1160 4.11 -29.76 -23.09
N ASN A 1161 5.06 -30.57 -23.54
CA ASN A 1161 4.81 -31.72 -24.40
C ASN A 1161 4.56 -33.03 -23.62
N ASP A 1162 4.77 -33.07 -22.29
CA ASP A 1162 4.57 -34.25 -21.43
C ASP A 1162 3.42 -34.09 -20.40
N THR A 1163 2.44 -33.24 -20.71
CA THR A 1163 1.24 -33.04 -19.86
C THR A 1163 0.30 -34.25 -19.78
N LYS A 1164 0.60 -35.31 -20.54
CA LYS A 1164 0.03 -36.66 -20.37
C LYS A 1164 0.44 -37.26 -19.02
N SER A 1165 1.59 -36.86 -18.47
CA SER A 1165 2.00 -37.15 -17.11
C SER A 1165 1.43 -36.12 -16.13
N LEU A 1166 0.46 -36.54 -15.31
CA LEU A 1166 -0.03 -35.70 -14.20
C LEU A 1166 1.04 -35.48 -13.13
N GLU A 1167 2.05 -36.35 -13.03
CA GLU A 1167 3.21 -36.11 -12.15
C GLU A 1167 4.06 -34.94 -12.67
N GLN A 1168 4.24 -34.84 -14.00
CA GLN A 1168 4.95 -33.70 -14.58
C GLN A 1168 4.11 -32.43 -14.51
N PHE A 1169 2.79 -32.50 -14.74
CA PHE A 1169 1.87 -31.37 -14.49
C PHE A 1169 2.01 -30.82 -13.05
N CYS A 1170 2.03 -31.71 -12.04
CA CYS A 1170 2.22 -31.29 -10.65
C CYS A 1170 3.54 -30.55 -10.43
N LYS A 1171 4.66 -31.03 -10.99
CA LYS A 1171 5.98 -30.39 -10.88
C LYS A 1171 6.03 -29.05 -11.62
N ASP A 1172 5.56 -29.01 -12.86
CA ASP A 1172 5.58 -27.82 -13.72
C ASP A 1172 4.71 -26.67 -13.20
N THR A 1173 3.63 -26.98 -12.47
CA THR A 1173 2.61 -26.01 -12.05
C THR A 1173 2.57 -25.72 -10.55
N VAL A 1174 3.53 -26.23 -9.78
CA VAL A 1174 3.54 -25.99 -8.33
C VAL A 1174 3.76 -24.52 -8.02
N ILE A 1175 2.93 -24.02 -7.11
CA ILE A 1175 2.96 -22.68 -6.55
C ILE A 1175 2.64 -22.74 -5.05
N THR A 1176 2.95 -21.67 -4.31
CA THR A 1176 2.56 -21.52 -2.91
C THR A 1176 1.07 -21.17 -2.79
N ILE A 1177 0.44 -21.56 -1.67
CA ILE A 1177 -0.83 -20.98 -1.19
C ILE A 1177 -0.60 -20.03 0.01
N TRP A 1178 0.65 -19.61 0.21
CA TRP A 1178 1.09 -18.71 1.29
C TRP A 1178 0.78 -19.24 2.70
N HIS A 1179 0.91 -20.56 2.89
CA HIS A 1179 0.65 -21.25 4.18
C HIS A 1179 1.93 -21.87 4.78
N TYR A 1180 3.07 -21.23 4.54
CA TYR A 1180 4.37 -21.67 5.03
C TYR A 1180 4.50 -21.57 6.56
N HIS A 1181 5.24 -22.52 7.15
CA HIS A 1181 5.35 -22.75 8.58
C HIS A 1181 6.68 -23.45 8.95
N GLY A 1182 6.99 -23.52 10.25
CA GLY A 1182 8.24 -24.09 10.77
C GLY A 1182 9.40 -23.10 10.92
N GLY A 1183 10.57 -23.60 11.34
CA GLY A 1183 11.78 -22.80 11.63
C GLY A 1183 11.92 -22.34 13.10
N CYS A 1184 10.91 -22.58 13.93
CA CYS A 1184 10.94 -22.35 15.38
C CYS A 1184 10.21 -23.46 16.15
N HIS A 1185 10.41 -24.72 15.72
CA HIS A 1185 9.63 -25.88 16.15
C HIS A 1185 9.61 -26.09 17.67
N VAL A 1186 8.43 -26.46 18.18
CA VAL A 1186 8.25 -26.91 19.57
C VAL A 1186 9.10 -28.17 19.82
N GLY A 1187 9.81 -28.20 20.94
CA GLY A 1187 10.78 -29.24 21.29
C GLY A 1187 12.18 -29.05 20.70
N LYS A 1188 12.36 -28.17 19.70
CA LYS A 1188 13.68 -27.81 19.14
C LYS A 1188 14.16 -26.42 19.58
N VAL A 1189 13.33 -25.39 19.38
CA VAL A 1189 13.69 -23.98 19.64
C VAL A 1189 12.89 -23.42 20.80
N VAL A 1190 11.62 -23.81 20.93
CA VAL A 1190 10.76 -23.45 22.05
C VAL A 1190 10.29 -24.68 22.82
N THR A 1191 10.06 -24.52 24.12
CA THR A 1191 9.39 -25.54 24.95
C THR A 1191 7.89 -25.64 24.58
N PRO A 1192 7.15 -26.65 25.08
CA PRO A 1192 5.68 -26.71 24.95
C PRO A 1192 4.92 -25.50 25.52
N ASP A 1193 5.58 -24.68 26.34
CA ASP A 1193 5.07 -23.37 26.80
C ASP A 1193 5.38 -22.21 25.84
N TYR A 1194 5.94 -22.50 24.67
CA TYR A 1194 6.41 -21.52 23.68
C TYR A 1194 7.54 -20.61 24.18
N LYS A 1195 8.20 -20.96 25.29
CA LYS A 1195 9.37 -20.28 25.85
C LYS A 1195 10.62 -20.70 25.07
N VAL A 1196 11.46 -19.76 24.65
CA VAL A 1196 12.71 -20.06 23.91
C VAL A 1196 13.68 -20.83 24.80
N ILE A 1197 14.20 -21.95 24.30
CA ILE A 1197 15.07 -22.85 25.06
C ILE A 1197 16.39 -22.14 25.37
N GLY A 1198 16.82 -22.19 26.64
CA GLY A 1198 18.01 -21.50 27.14
C GLY A 1198 17.86 -19.98 27.34
N VAL A 1199 16.77 -19.35 26.89
CA VAL A 1199 16.58 -17.88 26.97
C VAL A 1199 15.45 -17.54 27.93
N GLN A 1200 15.77 -16.87 29.04
CA GLN A 1200 14.76 -16.42 30.00
C GLN A 1200 13.89 -15.30 29.42
N ARG A 1201 12.61 -15.26 29.85
CA ARG A 1201 11.63 -14.19 29.56
C ARG A 1201 11.24 -14.01 28.07
N LEU A 1202 11.76 -14.82 27.14
CA LEU A 1202 11.39 -14.78 25.72
C LEU A 1202 10.42 -15.93 25.35
N ARG A 1203 9.39 -15.62 24.54
CA ARG A 1203 8.48 -16.59 23.91
C ARG A 1203 8.32 -16.26 22.42
N ILE A 1204 8.00 -17.25 21.58
CA ILE A 1204 7.67 -17.07 20.14
C ILE A 1204 6.30 -17.69 19.87
N VAL A 1205 5.37 -16.91 19.30
CA VAL A 1205 3.93 -17.23 19.24
C VAL A 1205 3.38 -16.90 17.84
N ASP A 1206 3.81 -17.69 16.85
CA ASP A 1206 3.36 -17.60 15.47
C ASP A 1206 3.51 -18.95 14.73
N GLY A 1207 3.19 -18.98 13.43
CA GLY A 1207 3.22 -20.17 12.59
C GLY A 1207 4.61 -20.81 12.37
N SER A 1208 5.71 -20.16 12.73
CA SER A 1208 7.05 -20.79 12.72
C SER A 1208 7.18 -21.94 13.73
N THR A 1209 6.26 -22.02 14.69
CA THR A 1209 6.22 -23.06 15.73
C THR A 1209 5.48 -24.33 15.31
N PHE A 1210 4.79 -24.34 14.17
CA PHE A 1210 3.98 -25.48 13.70
C PHE A 1210 4.79 -26.48 12.88
N ASP A 1211 4.57 -27.78 13.13
CA ASP A 1211 5.16 -28.89 12.38
C ASP A 1211 4.26 -29.46 11.26
N GLU A 1212 2.97 -29.10 11.26
CA GLU A 1212 2.04 -29.35 10.15
C GLU A 1212 0.98 -28.24 10.05
N SER A 1213 0.40 -28.06 8.86
CA SER A 1213 -0.69 -27.10 8.63
C SER A 1213 -1.92 -27.46 9.50
N PRO A 1214 -2.44 -26.56 10.36
CA PRO A 1214 -3.46 -26.91 11.35
C PRO A 1214 -4.87 -27.20 10.78
N GLY A 1215 -5.10 -26.89 9.49
CA GLY A 1215 -6.38 -27.02 8.79
C GLY A 1215 -6.23 -26.65 7.31
N THR A 1216 -7.31 -26.23 6.63
CA THR A 1216 -7.18 -25.77 5.23
C THR A 1216 -6.54 -24.39 5.13
N ASN A 1217 -6.75 -23.52 6.12
CA ASN A 1217 -6.08 -22.24 6.25
C ASN A 1217 -5.57 -22.04 7.71
N PRO A 1218 -4.31 -21.60 7.94
CA PRO A 1218 -3.75 -21.44 9.28
C PRO A 1218 -4.15 -20.16 10.02
N GLN A 1219 -4.72 -19.16 9.33
CA GLN A 1219 -4.92 -17.80 9.86
C GLN A 1219 -5.71 -17.80 11.17
N ALA A 1220 -6.86 -18.46 11.22
CA ALA A 1220 -7.70 -18.50 12.42
C ALA A 1220 -6.94 -19.06 13.62
N THR A 1221 -6.12 -20.09 13.39
CA THR A 1221 -5.31 -20.76 14.42
C THR A 1221 -4.22 -19.84 14.95
N VAL A 1222 -3.52 -19.09 14.10
CA VAL A 1222 -2.50 -18.11 14.55
C VAL A 1222 -3.15 -16.96 15.32
N LEU A 1223 -4.29 -16.43 14.86
CA LEU A 1223 -5.07 -15.40 15.57
C LEU A 1223 -5.53 -15.89 16.96
N MET A 1224 -6.08 -17.10 17.02
CA MET A 1224 -6.53 -17.74 18.26
C MET A 1224 -5.35 -17.99 19.21
N MET A 1225 -4.23 -18.51 18.69
CA MET A 1225 -3.01 -18.80 19.45
C MET A 1225 -2.44 -17.56 20.16
N GLY A 1226 -2.49 -16.39 19.51
CA GLY A 1226 -2.08 -15.12 20.13
C GLY A 1226 -2.90 -14.80 21.38
N ARG A 1227 -4.23 -14.88 21.31
CA ARG A 1227 -5.11 -14.70 22.48
C ARG A 1227 -4.92 -15.81 23.52
N TYR A 1228 -4.88 -17.07 23.09
CA TYR A 1228 -4.69 -18.24 23.94
C TYR A 1228 -3.44 -18.12 24.82
N MET A 1229 -2.30 -17.76 24.22
CA MET A 1229 -1.06 -17.56 24.97
C MET A 1229 -1.09 -16.32 25.85
N GLY A 1230 -1.75 -15.24 25.44
CA GLY A 1230 -2.00 -14.07 26.28
C GLY A 1230 -2.81 -14.42 27.54
N LEU A 1231 -3.91 -15.15 27.39
CA LEU A 1231 -4.73 -15.64 28.50
C LEU A 1231 -3.96 -16.60 29.42
N LYS A 1232 -3.18 -17.52 28.84
CA LYS A 1232 -2.31 -18.42 29.63
C LYS A 1232 -1.31 -17.61 30.45
N ILE A 1233 -0.63 -16.64 29.86
CA ILE A 1233 0.34 -15.77 30.55
C ILE A 1233 -0.30 -14.92 31.65
N LEU A 1234 -1.56 -14.49 31.48
CA LEU A 1234 -2.29 -13.76 32.53
C LEU A 1234 -2.68 -14.68 33.68
N ARG A 1235 -3.20 -15.88 33.41
CA ARG A 1235 -3.52 -16.89 34.44
C ARG A 1235 -2.26 -17.39 35.17
N ASP A 1236 -1.16 -17.60 34.45
CA ASP A 1236 0.20 -17.93 34.98
C ASP A 1236 0.72 -16.87 35.99
N ARG A 1237 0.22 -15.63 35.93
CA ARG A 1237 0.61 -14.52 36.83
C ARG A 1237 -0.37 -14.36 37.99
N LEU A 1238 -1.67 -14.22 37.70
CA LEU A 1238 -2.68 -13.97 38.72
C LEU A 1238 -2.71 -15.09 39.77
N GLY A 1239 -2.63 -16.37 39.35
CA GLY A 1239 -2.56 -17.49 40.30
C GLY A 1239 -1.36 -17.46 41.25
N LYS A 1240 -0.29 -16.71 40.94
CA LYS A 1240 0.87 -16.50 41.81
C LYS A 1240 0.77 -15.27 42.70
N GLU A 1241 -0.07 -14.30 42.31
CA GLU A 1241 -0.45 -13.15 43.13
C GLU A 1241 -1.52 -13.58 44.16
N ASP A 1242 -2.39 -14.53 43.79
CA ASP A 1242 -3.39 -15.19 44.66
C ASP A 1242 -2.82 -16.34 45.53
N GLY A 1243 -1.53 -16.70 45.39
CA GLY A 1243 -0.81 -17.58 46.32
C GLY A 1243 -0.88 -19.09 46.08
N VAL A 1244 -0.86 -19.55 44.81
CA VAL A 1244 -0.77 -20.98 44.41
C VAL A 1244 0.62 -21.36 43.90
#